data_AF-A0A7X6A6T6-F1
#
_entry.id   AF-A0A7X6A6T6-F1
#
_cell.length_a   1.000
_cell.length_b   1.000
_cell.length_c   1.000
_cell.angle_alpha   90.00
_cell.angle_beta   90.00
_cell.angle_gamma   90.00
#
_symmetry.space_group_name_H-M   'P 1'
#
loop_
_entity.id
_entity.type
_entity.pdbx_description
1 polymer ?
#
loop_
_entity_poly.entity_id
_entity_poly.type
_entity_poly.pdbx_seq_one_letter_code
_entity_poly.pdbx_strand_id
1 'polypeptide(L)'
;MRAIRKSTDPLWFWFGVSSVVFLAVLAVSPAKDFFREYRSYQQDHRRLLLERAGSKRELEEARATGVGIRQIWIPGFDNRVDRCVTCHLGVDDPRLSGEAQPHRSHPIVPHVPEDLDRFGCVACHRGQGRATTVAAAHGEVEDWDSPLLPLGYTEASCGNCHQGGAVPEASMVSAGRALMEQAGCYGCHELRGSPDWRNDAPALDGLRQKTHVEWLGAWLKEPQALRPGTWMPDFDMADDEIEALVAFLWAQEPEDTSVVDPTGDLTGDYDRGRRLFRESRCISCHQVDGKGGTTAPELVGIGSKVQRDWLTAFLGSPHTFQPDTPMPRYEFDGQDLADLTEYMLEEFVDPAAPGPTEQPYRPAQRLVERGETIFTKYGCGGCHGLRGSPEDVRIGPELTGIGDRPAGLLDFGQRADLPRALPEWLAAKLTDPRSFRPGLLMPAFDFEPEEVQAVVTALLAESAGDPPEPYRAVAGRSEYRPAGRFGELVDRYRCQSCHTIRGNGVDIATAPLTFEGSKVKRQWLEDYMLVPTTIRPLLTERMVPLKMSREEAAFIADYIENVYVDDTIPDDLFPDGPPPERAERGRELFHERYACRACHMVDNQGGYYGPLMNGLGDRLKPGWIAWWLQGPQRWREDVRCPDYGMPTGDTEDLAAYIATIAAPTDEDAP
;
A
#
# COMPACT_ATOMS: atom_id res chain seq x y z
N MET A 1 -54.18 0.59 79.98
CA MET A 1 -54.01 -0.08 78.66
C MET A 1 -55.08 0.46 77.72
N ARG A 2 -54.75 1.40 76.83
CA ARG A 2 -55.66 1.91 75.80
C ARG A 2 -55.61 0.96 74.60
N ALA A 3 -56.74 0.36 74.25
CA ALA A 3 -56.86 -0.54 73.11
C ALA A 3 -56.52 0.20 71.81
N ILE A 4 -55.51 -0.29 71.09
CA ILE A 4 -55.17 0.16 69.74
C ILE A 4 -56.35 -0.20 68.85
N ARG A 5 -57.13 0.80 68.41
CA ARG A 5 -58.15 0.61 67.36
C ARG A 5 -57.43 0.10 66.12
N LYS A 6 -57.66 -1.17 65.75
CA LYS A 6 -57.29 -1.69 64.42
C LYS A 6 -58.12 -0.92 63.40
N SER A 7 -57.46 0.00 62.70
CA SER A 7 -58.01 0.62 61.50
C SER A 7 -58.27 -0.49 60.48
N THR A 8 -59.54 -0.74 60.14
CA THR A 8 -59.96 -1.67 59.08
C THR A 8 -59.97 -0.98 57.71
N ASP A 9 -59.34 0.18 57.60
CA ASP A 9 -59.33 0.96 56.38
C ASP A 9 -58.35 0.30 55.37
N PRO A 10 -58.83 -0.20 54.22
CA PRO A 10 -58.00 -0.87 53.23
C PRO A 10 -56.80 -0.02 52.77
N LEU A 11 -56.85 1.31 52.96
CA LEU A 11 -55.74 2.22 52.73
C LEU A 11 -54.46 1.86 53.49
N TRP A 12 -54.53 1.41 54.75
CA TRP A 12 -53.32 1.06 55.52
C TRP A 12 -52.67 -0.23 55.04
N PHE A 13 -53.49 -1.20 54.59
CA PHE A 13 -53.00 -2.42 53.97
C PHE A 13 -52.28 -2.10 52.65
N TRP A 14 -52.91 -1.30 51.78
CA TRP A 14 -52.30 -0.89 50.52
C TRP A 14 -51.06 -0.01 50.70
N PHE A 15 -51.02 0.84 51.72
CA PHE A 15 -49.82 1.61 52.09
C PHE A 15 -48.67 0.72 52.57
N GLY A 16 -48.96 -0.31 53.38
CA GLY A 16 -47.96 -1.29 53.80
C GLY A 16 -47.41 -2.10 52.62
N VAL A 17 -48.30 -2.58 51.74
CA VAL A 17 -47.92 -3.30 50.51
C VAL A 17 -47.08 -2.41 49.59
N SER A 18 -47.51 -1.18 49.32
CA SER A 18 -46.75 -0.26 48.45
C SER A 18 -45.40 0.13 49.05
N SER A 19 -45.29 0.27 50.37
CA SER A 19 -44.02 0.53 51.05
C SER A 19 -43.03 -0.63 50.93
N VAL A 20 -43.50 -1.88 51.05
CA VAL A 20 -42.67 -3.07 50.87
C VAL A 20 -42.25 -3.22 49.41
N VAL A 21 -43.16 -3.01 48.45
CA VAL A 21 -42.84 -3.00 47.02
C VAL A 21 -41.82 -1.91 46.71
N PHE A 22 -41.98 -0.72 47.27
CA PHE A 22 -41.03 0.38 47.11
C PHE A 22 -39.65 0.04 47.67
N LEU A 23 -39.57 -0.55 48.87
CA LEU A 23 -38.31 -1.02 49.45
C LEU A 23 -37.66 -2.13 48.61
N ALA A 24 -38.44 -3.07 48.10
CA ALA A 24 -37.95 -4.14 47.22
C ALA A 24 -37.37 -3.55 45.93
N VAL A 25 -38.08 -2.60 45.30
CA VAL A 25 -37.61 -1.88 44.10
C VAL A 25 -36.35 -1.06 44.41
N LEU A 26 -36.28 -0.38 45.56
CA LEU A 26 -35.08 0.36 45.98
C LEU A 26 -33.86 -0.56 46.20
N ALA A 27 -34.08 -1.78 46.71
CA ALA A 27 -33.00 -2.74 46.95
C ALA A 27 -32.44 -3.35 45.66
N VAL A 28 -33.17 -3.31 44.54
CA VAL A 28 -32.72 -3.84 43.25
C VAL A 28 -31.46 -3.12 42.75
N SER A 29 -31.37 -1.80 42.88
CA SER A 29 -30.23 -1.03 42.36
C SER A 29 -28.91 -1.34 43.11
N PRO A 30 -28.85 -1.26 44.45
CA PRO A 30 -27.66 -1.66 45.21
C PRO A 30 -27.29 -3.13 45.01
N ALA A 31 -28.28 -4.02 44.91
CA ALA A 31 -28.01 -5.43 44.64
C ALA A 31 -27.38 -5.62 43.26
N LYS A 32 -27.91 -4.98 42.22
CA LYS A 32 -27.34 -5.01 40.87
C LYS A 32 -25.92 -4.45 40.83
N ASP A 33 -25.61 -3.41 41.60
CA ASP A 33 -24.26 -2.85 41.69
C ASP A 33 -23.28 -3.78 42.44
N PHE A 34 -23.73 -4.40 43.52
CA PHE A 34 -22.91 -5.33 44.30
C PHE A 34 -22.53 -6.58 43.50
N PHE A 35 -23.42 -7.07 42.64
CA PHE A 35 -23.20 -8.27 41.81
C PHE A 35 -22.71 -7.96 40.39
N ARG A 36 -22.08 -6.80 40.15
CA ARG A 36 -21.50 -6.48 38.85
C ARG A 36 -20.31 -7.38 38.51
N GLU A 37 -20.27 -7.83 37.26
CA GLU A 37 -19.25 -8.73 36.71
C GLU A 37 -17.82 -8.20 36.90
N TYR A 38 -17.60 -6.89 36.73
CA TYR A 38 -16.25 -6.31 36.85
C TYR A 38 -15.60 -6.51 38.22
N ARG A 39 -16.39 -6.72 39.29
CA ARG A 39 -15.87 -6.91 40.64
C ARG A 39 -15.14 -8.24 40.78
N SER A 40 -15.58 -9.29 40.10
CA SER A 40 -14.86 -10.58 40.11
C SER A 40 -13.53 -10.45 39.37
N TYR A 41 -13.52 -9.84 38.17
CA TYR A 41 -12.28 -9.61 37.42
C TYR A 41 -11.25 -8.80 38.21
N GLN A 42 -11.68 -7.78 38.96
CA GLN A 42 -10.78 -7.01 39.83
C GLN A 42 -10.23 -7.80 41.01
N GLN A 43 -11.03 -8.71 41.58
CA GLN A 43 -10.59 -9.59 42.65
C GLN A 43 -9.58 -10.62 42.13
N ASP A 44 -9.84 -11.20 40.96
CA ASP A 44 -8.95 -12.15 40.29
C ASP A 44 -7.63 -11.49 39.90
N HIS A 45 -7.68 -10.29 39.31
CA HIS A 45 -6.49 -9.52 38.99
C HIS A 45 -5.65 -9.18 40.24
N ARG A 46 -6.31 -8.75 41.32
CA ARG A 46 -5.63 -8.49 42.60
C ARG A 46 -4.94 -9.75 43.13
N ARG A 47 -5.58 -10.91 43.00
CA ARG A 47 -4.99 -12.19 43.39
C ARG A 47 -3.74 -12.50 42.54
N LEU A 48 -3.80 -12.30 41.22
CA LEU A 48 -2.66 -12.47 40.32
C LEU A 48 -1.48 -11.56 40.71
N LEU A 49 -1.74 -10.28 40.99
CA LEU A 49 -0.69 -9.35 41.45
C LEU A 49 -0.05 -9.80 42.77
N LEU A 50 -0.84 -10.33 43.71
CA LEU A 50 -0.32 -10.86 44.97
C LEU A 50 0.54 -12.12 44.77
N GLU A 51 0.16 -12.99 43.84
CA GLU A 51 0.91 -14.21 43.50
C GLU A 51 2.22 -13.89 42.76
N ARG A 52 2.25 -12.82 41.95
CA ARG A 52 3.39 -12.41 41.13
C ARG A 52 4.34 -11.40 41.78
N ALA A 53 3.98 -10.80 42.92
CA ALA A 53 4.78 -9.78 43.57
C ALA A 53 6.16 -10.33 44.02
N GLY A 54 7.24 -9.78 43.46
CA GLY A 54 8.62 -10.16 43.79
C GLY A 54 9.23 -9.31 44.91
N SER A 55 8.58 -8.20 45.28
CA SER A 55 9.06 -7.25 46.27
C SER A 55 7.98 -6.84 47.28
N LYS A 56 8.42 -6.33 48.43
CA LYS A 56 7.53 -5.80 49.47
C LYS A 56 6.67 -4.64 48.94
N ARG A 57 7.24 -3.79 48.07
CA ARG A 57 6.54 -2.67 47.43
C ARG A 57 5.39 -3.17 46.56
N GLU A 58 5.64 -4.16 45.71
CA GLU A 58 4.60 -4.74 44.84
C GLU A 58 3.50 -5.44 45.64
N LEU A 59 3.84 -6.10 46.76
CA LEU A 59 2.85 -6.69 47.67
C LEU A 59 1.95 -5.62 48.31
N GLU A 60 2.51 -4.47 48.67
CA GLU A 60 1.76 -3.34 49.23
C GLU A 60 0.86 -2.70 48.17
N GLU A 61 1.36 -2.49 46.95
CA GLU A 61 0.59 -1.99 45.79
C GLU A 61 -0.56 -2.94 45.43
N ALA A 62 -0.31 -4.25 45.35
CA ALA A 62 -1.34 -5.27 45.10
C ALA A 62 -2.42 -5.29 46.21
N ARG A 63 -2.04 -5.09 47.48
CA ARG A 63 -3.00 -5.00 48.59
C ARG A 63 -3.82 -3.71 48.57
N ALA A 64 -3.25 -2.62 48.11
CA ALA A 64 -3.90 -1.31 47.98
C ALA A 64 -4.86 -1.23 46.79
N THR A 65 -4.80 -2.19 45.86
CA THR A 65 -5.66 -2.22 44.67
C THR A 65 -7.13 -2.41 45.08
N GLY A 66 -7.90 -1.32 44.99
CA GLY A 66 -9.33 -1.28 45.33
C GLY A 66 -10.23 -1.83 44.23
N VAL A 67 -11.46 -2.19 44.62
CA VAL A 67 -12.53 -2.58 43.67
C VAL A 67 -13.42 -1.38 43.39
N GLY A 68 -13.58 -1.02 42.13
CA GLY A 68 -14.40 0.10 41.68
C GLY A 68 -14.28 0.35 40.18
N ILE A 69 -15.18 1.18 39.65
CA ILE A 69 -15.13 1.57 38.24
C ILE A 69 -13.87 2.41 38.00
N ARG A 70 -13.10 2.04 36.98
CA ARG A 70 -11.98 2.83 36.47
C ARG A 70 -12.41 3.49 35.18
N GLN A 71 -12.07 4.77 35.00
CA GLN A 71 -12.54 5.54 33.86
C GLN A 71 -11.43 6.44 33.33
N ILE A 72 -11.19 6.33 32.03
CA ILE A 72 -10.42 7.29 31.26
C ILE A 72 -11.45 8.24 30.62
N TRP A 73 -11.27 9.54 30.83
CA TRP A 73 -12.10 10.57 30.23
C TRP A 73 -11.25 11.35 29.24
N ILE A 74 -11.72 11.42 27.99
CA ILE A 74 -10.96 11.98 26.87
C ILE A 74 -11.76 13.15 26.29
N PRO A 75 -11.65 14.37 26.89
CA PRO A 75 -12.37 15.54 26.41
C PRO A 75 -12.06 15.87 24.95
N GLY A 76 -10.79 15.70 24.56
CA GLY A 76 -10.30 16.03 23.22
C GLY A 76 -10.74 15.07 22.12
N PHE A 77 -11.36 13.94 22.45
CA PHE A 77 -11.88 12.95 21.51
C PHE A 77 -13.40 12.81 21.71
N ASP A 78 -14.14 13.88 21.39
CA ASP A 78 -15.61 13.95 21.53
C ASP A 78 -16.17 13.63 22.92
N ASN A 79 -15.47 14.05 23.98
CA ASN A 79 -15.84 13.71 25.36
C ASN A 79 -16.01 12.20 25.60
N ARG A 80 -15.21 11.38 24.92
CA ARG A 80 -15.26 9.93 25.04
C ARG A 80 -14.98 9.51 26.48
N VAL A 81 -15.72 8.51 26.91
CA VAL A 81 -15.58 7.87 28.21
C VAL A 81 -15.24 6.42 27.95
N ASP A 82 -14.16 5.95 28.57
CA ASP A 82 -13.68 4.59 28.47
C ASP A 82 -13.56 3.97 29.86
N ARG A 83 -14.17 2.80 30.04
CA ARG A 83 -14.15 2.02 31.28
C ARG A 83 -13.63 0.61 31.05
N CYS A 84 -13.01 0.32 29.91
CA CYS A 84 -12.48 -1.00 29.57
C CYS A 84 -11.46 -1.46 30.62
N VAL A 85 -10.62 -0.55 31.11
CA VAL A 85 -9.67 -0.77 32.21
C VAL A 85 -10.32 -1.06 33.57
N THR A 86 -11.66 -1.03 33.66
CA THR A 86 -12.37 -1.58 34.83
C THR A 86 -12.21 -3.11 34.89
N CYS A 87 -12.22 -3.78 33.73
CA CYS A 87 -12.05 -5.23 33.63
C CYS A 87 -10.63 -5.60 33.14
N HIS A 88 -10.09 -4.83 32.19
CA HIS A 88 -8.78 -5.05 31.56
C HIS A 88 -7.65 -4.34 32.31
N LEU A 89 -7.34 -4.84 33.51
CA LEU A 89 -6.46 -4.15 34.46
C LEU A 89 -4.97 -4.41 34.23
N GLY A 90 -4.62 -5.39 33.41
CA GLY A 90 -3.22 -5.76 33.16
C GLY A 90 -2.59 -5.04 31.97
N VAL A 91 -3.34 -4.15 31.30
CA VAL A 91 -2.99 -3.55 30.00
C VAL A 91 -1.61 -2.89 29.99
N ASP A 92 -1.22 -2.24 31.09
CA ASP A 92 0.02 -1.51 31.31
C ASP A 92 1.08 -2.29 32.12
N ASP A 93 0.80 -3.54 32.50
CA ASP A 93 1.71 -4.37 33.31
C ASP A 93 2.46 -5.40 32.45
N PRO A 94 3.73 -5.15 32.06
CA PRO A 94 4.48 -6.05 31.18
C PRO A 94 4.68 -7.46 31.79
N ARG A 95 4.53 -7.61 33.12
CA ARG A 95 4.65 -8.91 33.81
C ARG A 95 3.49 -9.85 33.47
N LEU A 96 2.37 -9.32 32.98
CA LEU A 96 1.15 -10.06 32.69
C LEU A 96 0.98 -10.42 31.21
N SER A 97 2.01 -10.21 30.38
CA SER A 97 2.01 -10.56 28.95
C SER A 97 1.64 -12.01 28.65
N GLY A 98 1.96 -12.94 29.54
CA GLY A 98 1.64 -14.37 29.42
C GLY A 98 0.25 -14.80 29.93
N GLU A 99 -0.53 -13.90 30.52
CA GLU A 99 -1.83 -14.24 31.13
C GLU A 99 -2.97 -14.32 30.09
N ALA A 100 -4.14 -14.83 30.51
CA ALA A 100 -5.35 -14.82 29.68
C ALA A 100 -6.07 -13.46 29.76
N GLN A 101 -6.89 -13.14 28.75
CA GLN A 101 -7.83 -12.01 28.85
C GLN A 101 -8.80 -12.23 30.03
N PRO A 102 -9.16 -11.18 30.80
CA PRO A 102 -8.85 -9.76 30.58
C PRO A 102 -7.55 -9.26 31.28
N HIS A 103 -6.72 -10.14 31.82
CA HIS A 103 -5.54 -9.76 32.63
C HIS A 103 -4.26 -9.59 31.83
N ARG A 104 -4.28 -9.95 30.55
CA ARG A 104 -3.11 -9.86 29.66
C ARG A 104 -2.68 -8.40 29.45
N SER A 105 -1.37 -8.18 29.36
CA SER A 105 -0.83 -6.88 28.96
C SER A 105 -1.10 -6.55 27.49
N HIS A 106 -1.09 -5.26 27.17
CA HIS A 106 -1.21 -4.83 25.79
C HIS A 106 -0.01 -5.32 24.97
N PRO A 107 -0.20 -5.77 23.71
CA PRO A 107 0.92 -5.95 22.80
C PRO A 107 1.62 -4.61 22.52
N ILE A 108 2.88 -4.64 22.08
CA ILE A 108 3.53 -3.40 21.63
C ILE A 108 2.85 -2.95 20.33
N VAL A 109 2.38 -1.71 20.32
CA VAL A 109 1.89 -1.02 19.12
C VAL A 109 2.69 0.29 18.97
N PRO A 110 2.61 0.99 17.83
CA PRO A 110 3.40 2.22 17.58
C PRO A 110 3.06 3.36 18.54
N HIS A 111 1.89 3.29 19.18
CA HIS A 111 1.53 4.11 20.33
C HIS A 111 1.97 3.43 21.62
N VAL A 112 2.61 4.17 22.50
CA VAL A 112 3.09 3.62 23.77
C VAL A 112 1.91 3.41 24.73
N PRO A 113 1.96 2.47 25.69
CA PRO A 113 0.89 2.29 26.67
C PRO A 113 0.53 3.59 27.43
N GLU A 114 1.48 4.50 27.61
CA GLU A 114 1.25 5.82 28.21
C GLU A 114 0.31 6.71 27.36
N ASP A 115 0.15 6.43 26.07
CA ASP A 115 -0.82 7.10 25.19
C ASP A 115 -2.27 6.65 25.48
N LEU A 116 -2.51 5.61 26.29
CA LEU A 116 -3.86 5.16 26.65
C LEU A 116 -4.67 6.26 27.35
N ASP A 117 -4.03 7.13 28.12
CA ASP A 117 -4.71 8.28 28.75
C ASP A 117 -5.18 9.32 27.71
N ARG A 118 -4.57 9.33 26.52
CA ARG A 118 -4.93 10.21 25.41
C ARG A 118 -5.98 9.62 24.48
N PHE A 119 -5.92 8.32 24.18
CA PHE A 119 -6.81 7.69 23.17
C PHE A 119 -7.87 6.77 23.78
N GLY A 120 -7.62 6.20 24.96
CA GLY A 120 -8.43 5.12 25.53
C GLY A 120 -8.38 3.84 24.69
N CYS A 121 -9.08 2.80 25.14
CA CYS A 121 -9.21 1.54 24.43
C CYS A 121 -10.25 1.63 23.29
N VAL A 122 -11.34 2.37 23.48
CA VAL A 122 -12.46 2.44 22.52
C VAL A 122 -12.11 3.16 21.22
N ALA A 123 -11.09 4.03 21.20
CA ALA A 123 -10.61 4.61 19.94
C ALA A 123 -9.97 3.54 19.04
N CYS A 124 -9.25 2.59 19.63
CA CYS A 124 -8.54 1.53 18.93
C CYS A 124 -9.39 0.28 18.69
N HIS A 125 -10.25 -0.09 19.65
CA HIS A 125 -10.99 -1.35 19.63
C HIS A 125 -12.50 -1.22 19.39
N ARG A 126 -13.05 0.01 19.41
CA ARG A 126 -14.50 0.29 19.46
C ARG A 126 -15.17 -0.25 20.73
N GLY A 127 -16.46 -0.57 20.65
CA GLY A 127 -17.28 -0.96 21.79
C GLY A 127 -17.84 0.21 22.59
N GLN A 128 -18.43 -0.12 23.74
CA GLN A 128 -19.13 0.84 24.60
C GLN A 128 -18.32 1.16 25.86
N GLY A 129 -17.54 2.22 25.78
CA GLY A 129 -16.68 2.65 26.89
C GLY A 129 -17.43 3.07 28.15
N ARG A 130 -18.74 3.34 28.11
CA ARG A 130 -19.54 3.63 29.33
C ARG A 130 -20.08 2.40 30.03
N ALA A 131 -20.13 1.25 29.36
CA ALA A 131 -20.71 0.03 29.91
C ALA A 131 -19.82 -0.57 31.00
N THR A 132 -20.43 -1.42 31.83
CA THR A 132 -19.78 -2.09 32.98
C THR A 132 -20.13 -3.58 33.05
N THR A 133 -20.71 -4.10 31.97
CA THR A 133 -21.05 -5.51 31.76
C THR A 133 -20.44 -5.94 30.44
N VAL A 134 -19.98 -7.19 30.35
CA VAL A 134 -19.22 -7.70 29.20
C VAL A 134 -20.00 -7.51 27.89
N ALA A 135 -21.22 -8.05 27.81
CA ALA A 135 -22.03 -7.99 26.60
C ALA A 135 -22.24 -6.55 26.10
N ALA A 136 -22.60 -5.63 26.99
CA ALA A 136 -22.81 -4.24 26.60
C ALA A 136 -21.49 -3.53 26.23
N ALA A 137 -20.39 -3.79 26.94
CA ALA A 137 -19.08 -3.17 26.65
C ALA A 137 -18.53 -3.62 25.29
N HIS A 138 -18.75 -4.88 24.92
CA HIS A 138 -18.34 -5.43 23.63
C HIS A 138 -19.36 -5.14 22.51
N GLY A 139 -20.53 -4.59 22.83
CA GLY A 139 -21.59 -4.29 21.86
C GLY A 139 -22.34 -5.52 21.36
N GLU A 140 -22.35 -6.62 22.12
CA GLU A 140 -23.12 -7.84 21.86
C GLU A 140 -24.61 -7.70 22.29
N VAL A 141 -25.12 -6.48 22.24
CA VAL A 141 -26.51 -6.16 22.59
C VAL A 141 -27.27 -5.73 21.35
N GLU A 142 -28.57 -6.00 21.34
CA GLU A 142 -29.46 -5.64 20.23
C GLU A 142 -29.41 -4.12 19.96
N ASP A 143 -29.45 -3.76 18.68
CA ASP A 143 -29.48 -2.37 18.19
C ASP A 143 -28.27 -1.50 18.60
N TRP A 144 -27.08 -2.11 18.73
CA TRP A 144 -25.85 -1.35 19.00
C TRP A 144 -25.13 -0.89 17.73
N ASP A 145 -24.72 0.38 17.70
CA ASP A 145 -24.16 1.02 16.51
C ASP A 145 -22.66 0.73 16.29
N SER A 146 -21.89 0.40 17.33
CA SER A 146 -20.43 0.23 17.23
C SER A 146 -19.90 -0.85 18.19
N PRO A 147 -20.05 -2.15 17.83
CA PRO A 147 -19.49 -3.25 18.60
C PRO A 147 -17.96 -3.26 18.56
N LEU A 148 -17.36 -4.05 19.45
CA LEU A 148 -15.91 -4.28 19.45
C LEU A 148 -15.48 -4.85 18.10
N LEU A 149 -14.38 -4.34 17.54
CA LEU A 149 -13.82 -4.90 16.32
C LEU A 149 -13.31 -6.33 16.58
N PRO A 150 -13.65 -7.31 15.72
CA PRO A 150 -12.95 -8.58 15.71
C PRO A 150 -11.46 -8.36 15.51
N LEU A 151 -10.62 -9.20 16.12
CA LEU A 151 -9.17 -8.99 16.17
C LEU A 151 -8.53 -8.77 14.79
N GLY A 152 -9.01 -9.47 13.76
CA GLY A 152 -8.52 -9.34 12.38
C GLY A 152 -8.80 -7.99 11.71
N TYR A 153 -9.69 -7.16 12.28
CA TYR A 153 -10.07 -5.85 11.75
C TYR A 153 -9.64 -4.68 12.64
N THR A 154 -8.87 -4.94 13.72
CA THR A 154 -8.51 -3.90 14.70
C THR A 154 -7.77 -2.71 14.06
N GLU A 155 -6.98 -2.98 13.02
CA GLU A 155 -6.26 -1.95 12.25
C GLU A 155 -7.17 -0.92 11.56
N ALA A 156 -8.47 -1.22 11.38
CA ALA A 156 -9.44 -0.27 10.85
C ALA A 156 -9.45 1.04 11.67
N SER A 157 -9.26 0.95 12.99
CA SER A 157 -9.20 2.12 13.85
C SER A 157 -7.96 2.99 13.63
N CYS A 158 -6.85 2.43 13.16
CA CYS A 158 -5.66 3.21 12.77
C CYS A 158 -6.01 4.16 11.62
N GLY A 159 -6.78 3.67 10.64
CA GLY A 159 -7.20 4.44 9.47
C GLY A 159 -8.13 5.61 9.77
N ASN A 160 -8.84 5.61 10.91
CA ASN A 160 -9.68 6.74 11.32
C ASN A 160 -8.87 8.03 11.52
N CYS A 161 -7.70 7.89 12.17
CA CYS A 161 -6.80 8.99 12.52
C CYS A 161 -5.73 9.21 11.45
N HIS A 162 -5.19 8.13 10.87
CA HIS A 162 -4.21 8.19 9.79
C HIS A 162 -4.93 8.29 8.43
N GLN A 163 -5.29 9.51 8.08
CA GLN A 163 -6.08 9.83 6.90
C GLN A 163 -5.16 10.05 5.69
N GLY A 164 -5.25 9.16 4.70
CA GLY A 164 -4.45 9.21 3.47
C GLY A 164 -3.08 8.53 3.58
N GLY A 165 -2.70 7.81 2.52
CA GLY A 165 -1.42 7.09 2.43
C GLY A 165 -1.37 5.76 3.19
N ALA A 166 -0.19 5.15 3.16
CA ALA A 166 0.13 3.93 3.88
C ALA A 166 0.44 4.23 5.36
N VAL A 167 0.01 3.34 6.23
CA VAL A 167 0.32 3.28 7.67
C VAL A 167 1.20 2.05 7.86
N PRO A 168 2.54 2.19 7.89
CA PRO A 168 3.47 1.06 7.85
C PRO A 168 3.17 -0.03 8.90
N GLU A 169 2.74 0.39 10.09
CA GLU A 169 2.46 -0.49 11.22
C GLU A 169 1.01 -0.99 11.27
N ALA A 170 0.18 -0.57 10.31
CA ALA A 170 -1.17 -1.08 10.08
C ALA A 170 -1.27 -1.55 8.61
N SER A 171 -0.61 -2.68 8.36
CA SER A 171 -0.44 -3.24 7.02
C SER A 171 -1.75 -3.61 6.33
N MET A 172 -2.77 -4.08 7.05
CA MET A 172 -4.06 -4.51 6.49
C MET A 172 -4.89 -3.33 6.01
N VAL A 173 -4.97 -2.23 6.79
CA VAL A 173 -5.69 -1.02 6.34
C VAL A 173 -4.97 -0.37 5.15
N SER A 174 -3.64 -0.40 5.15
CA SER A 174 -2.82 0.11 4.05
C SER A 174 -3.01 -0.71 2.77
N ALA A 175 -2.96 -2.03 2.88
CA ALA A 175 -3.20 -2.96 1.78
C ALA A 175 -4.64 -2.80 1.24
N GLY A 176 -5.63 -2.68 2.13
CA GLY A 176 -7.03 -2.49 1.72
C GLY A 176 -7.25 -1.20 0.95
N ARG A 177 -6.65 -0.08 1.39
CA ARG A 177 -6.72 1.19 0.66
C ARG A 177 -6.07 1.11 -0.71
N ALA A 178 -4.90 0.46 -0.80
CA ALA A 178 -4.21 0.25 -2.06
C ALA A 178 -5.03 -0.64 -3.02
N LEU A 179 -5.62 -1.72 -2.53
CA LEU A 179 -6.51 -2.58 -3.31
C LEU A 179 -7.75 -1.83 -3.79
N MET A 180 -8.38 -1.01 -2.95
CA MET A 180 -9.53 -0.19 -3.36
C MET A 180 -9.17 0.82 -4.46
N GLU A 181 -7.99 1.43 -4.38
CA GLU A 181 -7.45 2.33 -5.41
C GLU A 181 -7.20 1.57 -6.71
N GLN A 182 -6.54 0.42 -6.63
CA GLN A 182 -6.13 -0.39 -7.78
C GLN A 182 -7.29 -1.09 -8.49
N ALA A 183 -8.27 -1.60 -7.72
CA ALA A 183 -9.49 -2.20 -8.24
C ALA A 183 -10.51 -1.17 -8.74
N GLY A 184 -10.24 0.13 -8.53
CA GLY A 184 -11.07 1.21 -9.01
C GLY A 184 -12.39 1.40 -8.27
N CYS A 185 -12.44 1.05 -6.99
CA CYS A 185 -13.66 1.19 -6.18
C CYS A 185 -14.19 2.64 -6.17
N TYR A 186 -13.29 3.63 -6.16
CA TYR A 186 -13.63 5.06 -6.14
C TYR A 186 -14.32 5.55 -7.43
N GLY A 187 -14.18 4.83 -8.55
CA GLY A 187 -14.84 5.18 -9.81
C GLY A 187 -16.34 4.95 -9.78
N CYS A 188 -16.79 3.98 -8.98
CA CYS A 188 -18.20 3.71 -8.77
C CYS A 188 -18.72 4.26 -7.43
N HIS A 189 -17.91 4.21 -6.37
CA HIS A 189 -18.31 4.53 -5.00
C HIS A 189 -17.68 5.83 -4.50
N GLU A 190 -18.48 6.65 -3.82
CA GLU A 190 -17.97 7.81 -3.08
C GLU A 190 -17.48 7.41 -1.68
N LEU A 191 -16.25 7.83 -1.36
CA LEU A 191 -15.53 7.55 -0.11
C LEU A 191 -14.78 8.80 0.36
N ARG A 192 -14.42 8.87 1.65
CA ARG A 192 -13.81 10.09 2.20
C ARG A 192 -12.39 10.29 1.66
N GLY A 193 -12.07 11.50 1.21
CA GLY A 193 -10.71 11.89 0.85
C GLY A 193 -10.25 11.43 -0.55
N SER A 194 -11.18 10.94 -1.38
CA SER A 194 -10.91 10.55 -2.77
C SER A 194 -11.65 11.40 -3.84
N PRO A 195 -11.89 12.72 -3.65
CA PRO A 195 -12.68 13.50 -4.61
C PRO A 195 -11.98 13.64 -5.98
N ASP A 196 -10.65 13.59 -6.00
CA ASP A 196 -9.82 13.73 -7.20
C ASP A 196 -9.17 12.39 -7.60
N TRP A 197 -9.76 11.25 -7.20
CA TRP A 197 -9.23 9.96 -7.59
C TRP A 197 -9.20 9.84 -9.11
N ARG A 198 -8.03 9.51 -9.64
CA ARG A 198 -7.80 9.18 -11.03
C ARG A 198 -7.27 7.78 -11.06
N ASN A 199 -7.85 6.94 -11.89
CA ASN A 199 -7.38 5.58 -12.02
C ASN A 199 -6.29 5.47 -13.09
N ASP A 200 -5.57 4.34 -13.06
CA ASP A 200 -4.56 3.98 -14.05
C ASP A 200 -5.11 3.10 -15.19
N ALA A 201 -6.43 2.94 -15.29
CA ALA A 201 -7.04 2.22 -16.39
C ALA A 201 -6.79 2.99 -17.70
N PRO A 202 -6.52 2.27 -18.79
CA PRO A 202 -6.17 2.90 -20.05
C PRO A 202 -7.36 3.67 -20.62
N ALA A 203 -7.07 4.81 -21.23
CA ALA A 203 -8.03 5.51 -22.08
C ALA A 203 -8.55 4.58 -23.18
N LEU A 204 -9.83 4.74 -23.52
CA LEU A 204 -10.51 3.91 -24.52
C LEU A 204 -10.60 4.58 -25.90
N ASP A 205 -10.08 5.81 -26.03
CA ASP A 205 -9.94 6.49 -27.30
C ASP A 205 -9.00 5.70 -28.24
N GLY A 206 -9.39 5.55 -29.50
CA GLY A 206 -8.52 4.96 -30.51
C GLY A 206 -8.22 3.46 -30.36
N LEU A 207 -9.03 2.69 -29.62
CA LEU A 207 -8.84 1.23 -29.45
C LEU A 207 -8.65 0.48 -30.78
N ARG A 208 -9.27 0.96 -31.87
CA ARG A 208 -9.13 0.41 -33.23
C ARG A 208 -7.69 0.41 -33.77
N GLN A 209 -6.80 1.25 -33.23
CA GLN A 209 -5.37 1.24 -33.57
C GLN A 209 -4.59 0.21 -32.75
N LYS A 210 -5.03 -0.01 -31.51
CA LYS A 210 -4.32 -0.85 -30.55
C LYS A 210 -4.64 -2.32 -30.69
N THR A 211 -5.92 -2.67 -30.70
CA THR A 211 -6.39 -4.04 -30.52
C THR A 211 -7.23 -4.53 -31.68
N HIS A 212 -7.68 -5.77 -31.62
CA HIS A 212 -8.63 -6.40 -32.53
C HIS A 212 -10.05 -6.43 -31.94
N VAL A 213 -11.08 -6.47 -32.80
CA VAL A 213 -12.50 -6.48 -32.40
C VAL A 213 -12.84 -7.74 -31.61
N GLU A 214 -12.34 -8.88 -32.06
CA GLU A 214 -12.58 -10.19 -31.47
C GLU A 214 -11.96 -10.27 -30.07
N TRP A 215 -10.72 -9.77 -29.95
CA TRP A 215 -10.05 -9.67 -28.66
C TRP A 215 -10.82 -8.76 -27.70
N LEU A 216 -11.30 -7.60 -28.17
CA LEU A 216 -12.09 -6.68 -27.34
C LEU A 216 -13.40 -7.31 -26.86
N GLY A 217 -14.10 -8.05 -27.72
CA GLY A 217 -15.31 -8.78 -27.33
C GLY A 217 -15.05 -9.86 -26.30
N ALA A 218 -13.99 -10.65 -26.48
CA ALA A 218 -13.58 -11.68 -25.52
C ALA A 218 -13.12 -11.07 -24.19
N TRP A 219 -12.40 -9.94 -24.23
CA TRP A 219 -11.98 -9.20 -23.05
C TRP A 219 -13.16 -8.68 -22.22
N LEU A 220 -14.19 -8.13 -22.86
CA LEU A 220 -15.39 -7.66 -22.15
C LEU A 220 -16.24 -8.81 -21.60
N LYS A 221 -16.10 -10.02 -22.15
CA LYS A 221 -16.85 -11.21 -21.74
C LYS A 221 -16.24 -11.90 -20.53
N GLU A 222 -14.93 -12.12 -20.54
CA GLU A 222 -14.24 -12.87 -19.48
C GLU A 222 -12.79 -12.38 -19.33
N PRO A 223 -12.56 -11.18 -18.76
CA PRO A 223 -11.22 -10.58 -18.68
C PRO A 223 -10.19 -11.47 -18.01
N GLN A 224 -10.59 -12.17 -16.93
CA GLN A 224 -9.71 -13.07 -16.15
C GLN A 224 -9.25 -14.28 -16.95
N ALA A 225 -10.04 -14.77 -17.91
CA ALA A 225 -9.64 -15.89 -18.77
C ALA A 225 -8.54 -15.51 -19.77
N LEU A 226 -8.53 -14.26 -20.24
CA LEU A 226 -7.48 -13.74 -21.13
C LEU A 226 -6.25 -13.22 -20.36
N ARG A 227 -6.45 -12.66 -19.16
CA ARG A 227 -5.37 -12.21 -18.30
C ARG A 227 -5.72 -12.45 -16.83
N PRO A 228 -5.27 -13.58 -16.25
CA PRO A 228 -5.42 -13.83 -14.82
C PRO A 228 -4.83 -12.69 -13.98
N GLY A 229 -5.53 -12.29 -12.91
CA GLY A 229 -5.10 -11.20 -12.04
C GLY A 229 -5.31 -9.79 -12.63
N THR A 230 -6.12 -9.66 -13.68
CA THR A 230 -6.47 -8.34 -14.21
C THR A 230 -7.41 -7.57 -13.28
N TRP A 231 -7.22 -6.26 -13.16
CA TRP A 231 -8.14 -5.39 -12.41
C TRP A 231 -9.43 -5.05 -13.15
N MET A 232 -9.55 -5.37 -14.44
CA MET A 232 -10.82 -5.27 -15.16
C MET A 232 -11.76 -6.37 -14.66
N PRO A 233 -12.87 -6.01 -13.98
CA PRO A 233 -13.72 -7.01 -13.37
C PRO A 233 -14.72 -7.59 -14.38
N ASP A 234 -15.33 -8.72 -14.05
CA ASP A 234 -16.40 -9.30 -14.85
C ASP A 234 -17.75 -8.64 -14.53
N PHE A 235 -18.34 -7.99 -15.52
CA PHE A 235 -19.64 -7.31 -15.44
C PHE A 235 -20.85 -8.24 -15.68
N ASP A 236 -20.64 -9.50 -16.06
CA ASP A 236 -21.67 -10.50 -16.39
C ASP A 236 -22.67 -9.96 -17.43
N MET A 237 -22.11 -9.35 -18.49
CA MET A 237 -22.87 -8.74 -19.58
C MET A 237 -23.40 -9.81 -20.53
N ALA A 238 -24.61 -9.59 -21.05
CA ALA A 238 -25.14 -10.43 -22.12
C ALA A 238 -24.36 -10.24 -23.43
N ASP A 239 -24.28 -11.28 -24.26
CA ASP A 239 -23.54 -11.24 -25.53
C ASP A 239 -23.95 -10.09 -26.46
N ASP A 240 -25.24 -9.72 -26.46
CA ASP A 240 -25.77 -8.62 -27.28
C ASP A 240 -25.51 -7.24 -26.67
N GLU A 241 -25.26 -7.15 -25.36
CA GLU A 241 -24.72 -5.96 -24.71
C GLU A 241 -23.24 -5.78 -25.07
N ILE A 242 -22.46 -6.86 -25.04
CA ILE A 242 -21.05 -6.87 -25.42
C ILE A 242 -20.89 -6.45 -26.89
N GLU A 243 -21.67 -7.00 -27.81
CA GLU A 243 -21.62 -6.62 -29.23
C GLU A 243 -21.85 -5.11 -29.42
N ALA A 244 -22.85 -4.55 -28.74
CA ALA A 244 -23.16 -3.13 -28.82
C ALA A 244 -22.05 -2.26 -28.19
N LEU A 245 -21.50 -2.68 -27.05
CA LEU A 245 -20.39 -1.97 -26.40
C LEU A 245 -19.13 -1.98 -27.26
N VAL A 246 -18.78 -3.12 -27.87
CA VAL A 246 -17.68 -3.22 -28.85
C VAL A 246 -17.91 -2.27 -30.02
N ALA A 247 -19.13 -2.22 -30.57
CA ALA A 247 -19.48 -1.30 -31.65
C ALA A 247 -19.24 0.16 -31.26
N PHE A 248 -19.65 0.56 -30.05
CA PHE A 248 -19.44 1.91 -29.52
C PHE A 248 -17.95 2.22 -29.33
N LEU A 249 -17.20 1.36 -28.67
CA LEU A 249 -15.78 1.55 -28.40
C LEU A 249 -14.93 1.57 -29.69
N TRP A 250 -15.30 0.76 -30.68
CA TRP A 250 -14.60 0.72 -31.97
C TRP A 250 -14.81 1.98 -32.81
N ALA A 251 -15.94 2.67 -32.62
CA ALA A 251 -16.26 3.92 -33.30
C ALA A 251 -15.48 5.13 -32.75
N GLN A 252 -14.84 5.00 -31.58
CA GLN A 252 -14.10 6.09 -30.95
C GLN A 252 -12.85 6.45 -31.74
N GLU A 253 -12.61 7.73 -31.90
CA GLU A 253 -11.42 8.24 -32.58
C GLU A 253 -10.25 8.32 -31.59
N PRO A 254 -9.02 8.06 -32.06
CA PRO A 254 -7.83 8.25 -31.24
C PRO A 254 -7.65 9.73 -30.87
N GLU A 255 -6.92 9.97 -29.79
CA GLU A 255 -6.53 11.33 -29.43
C GLU A 255 -5.53 11.92 -30.44
N ASP A 256 -4.56 11.12 -30.83
CA ASP A 256 -3.58 11.43 -31.86
C ASP A 256 -3.75 10.46 -33.04
N THR A 257 -3.92 11.01 -34.23
CA THR A 257 -4.07 10.22 -35.47
C THR A 257 -2.73 9.82 -36.08
N SER A 258 -1.61 10.30 -35.53
CA SER A 258 -0.26 10.13 -36.08
C SER A 258 0.48 8.88 -35.59
N VAL A 259 -0.18 7.71 -35.66
CA VAL A 259 0.55 6.43 -35.57
C VAL A 259 1.36 6.27 -36.85
N VAL A 260 2.57 6.83 -36.85
CA VAL A 260 3.55 6.62 -37.90
C VAL A 260 4.42 5.47 -37.43
N ASP A 261 4.42 4.37 -38.19
CA ASP A 261 5.38 3.29 -37.98
C ASP A 261 6.81 3.85 -38.22
N PRO A 262 7.65 3.97 -37.18
CA PRO A 262 8.99 4.53 -37.31
C PRO A 262 9.94 3.58 -38.06
N THR A 263 9.52 2.34 -38.33
CA THR A 263 10.35 1.31 -38.96
C THR A 263 10.28 1.37 -40.49
N GLY A 264 9.24 1.95 -41.07
CA GLY A 264 9.07 2.00 -42.53
C GLY A 264 8.96 0.60 -43.14
N ASP A 265 9.88 0.24 -44.02
CA ASP A 265 9.94 -1.08 -44.68
C ASP A 265 10.90 -2.07 -43.97
N LEU A 266 11.39 -1.75 -42.76
CA LEU A 266 12.32 -2.62 -42.04
C LEU A 266 11.64 -3.95 -41.65
N THR A 267 12.38 -5.04 -41.75
CA THR A 267 11.95 -6.38 -41.30
C THR A 267 12.62 -6.69 -39.97
N GLY A 268 11.83 -7.16 -39.01
CA GLY A 268 12.34 -7.58 -37.71
C GLY A 268 13.02 -8.95 -37.73
N ASP A 269 14.02 -9.12 -36.88
CA ASP A 269 14.73 -10.37 -36.61
C ASP A 269 14.40 -10.84 -35.18
N TYR A 270 13.69 -11.98 -35.09
CA TYR A 270 13.27 -12.58 -33.83
C TYR A 270 14.43 -12.80 -32.85
N ASP A 271 15.58 -13.32 -33.31
CA ASP A 271 16.70 -13.65 -32.44
C ASP A 271 17.40 -12.40 -31.92
N ARG A 272 17.45 -11.33 -32.72
CA ARG A 272 17.90 -10.00 -32.27
C ARG A 272 16.94 -9.40 -31.26
N GLY A 273 15.63 -9.44 -31.54
CA GLY A 273 14.58 -8.95 -30.65
C GLY A 273 14.63 -9.64 -29.29
N ARG A 274 14.81 -10.97 -29.28
CA ARG A 274 14.97 -11.75 -28.06
C ARG A 274 16.19 -11.34 -27.23
N ARG A 275 17.32 -11.02 -27.87
CA ARG A 275 18.51 -10.51 -27.16
C ARG A 275 18.24 -9.12 -26.59
N LEU A 276 17.69 -8.22 -27.41
CA LEU A 276 17.36 -6.86 -27.01
C LEU A 276 16.37 -6.84 -25.85
N PHE A 277 15.33 -7.67 -25.85
CA PHE A 277 14.38 -7.80 -24.74
C PHE A 277 15.06 -8.14 -23.41
N ARG A 278 16.06 -9.03 -23.43
CA ARG A 278 16.82 -9.42 -22.23
C ARG A 278 17.79 -8.32 -21.79
N GLU A 279 18.47 -7.67 -22.74
CA GLU A 279 19.41 -6.59 -22.48
C GLU A 279 18.72 -5.33 -21.95
N SER A 280 17.56 -4.98 -22.51
CA SER A 280 16.69 -3.88 -22.07
C SER A 280 15.98 -4.15 -20.73
N ARG A 281 16.11 -5.37 -20.22
CA ARG A 281 15.60 -5.82 -18.91
C ARG A 281 14.09 -5.66 -18.74
N CYS A 282 13.30 -5.90 -19.79
CA CYS A 282 11.84 -5.72 -19.77
C CYS A 282 11.16 -6.46 -18.59
N ILE A 283 11.67 -7.65 -18.25
CA ILE A 283 11.16 -8.47 -17.14
C ILE A 283 11.42 -7.90 -15.74
N SER A 284 12.20 -6.82 -15.61
CA SER A 284 12.40 -6.13 -14.31
C SER A 284 11.12 -5.45 -13.83
N CYS A 285 10.26 -5.05 -14.78
CA CYS A 285 8.98 -4.41 -14.48
C CYS A 285 7.80 -5.28 -14.89
N HIS A 286 7.94 -6.01 -16.00
CA HIS A 286 6.89 -6.85 -16.56
C HIS A 286 7.02 -8.30 -16.11
N GLN A 287 5.89 -8.96 -15.83
CA GLN A 287 5.85 -10.42 -15.69
C GLN A 287 5.82 -11.11 -17.05
N VAL A 288 6.40 -12.31 -17.09
CA VAL A 288 6.24 -13.32 -18.14
C VAL A 288 6.05 -14.67 -17.44
N ASP A 289 4.89 -15.30 -17.66
CA ASP A 289 4.46 -16.53 -16.99
C ASP A 289 4.56 -16.44 -15.46
N GLY A 290 4.09 -15.33 -14.89
CA GLY A 290 4.11 -15.07 -13.45
C GLY A 290 5.50 -14.79 -12.87
N LYS A 291 6.52 -14.60 -13.72
CA LYS A 291 7.91 -14.30 -13.29
C LYS A 291 8.35 -12.93 -13.79
N GLY A 292 8.98 -12.16 -12.92
CA GLY A 292 9.48 -10.83 -13.23
C GLY A 292 8.97 -9.79 -12.23
N GLY A 293 9.02 -8.52 -12.62
CA GLY A 293 8.47 -7.41 -11.83
C GLY A 293 6.94 -7.38 -11.89
N THR A 294 6.30 -6.89 -10.84
CA THR A 294 4.83 -6.73 -10.72
C THR A 294 4.36 -5.30 -10.96
N THR A 295 5.28 -4.40 -11.34
CA THR A 295 5.06 -2.96 -11.41
C THR A 295 4.55 -2.50 -12.78
N ALA A 296 4.61 -3.38 -13.79
CA ALA A 296 4.04 -3.17 -15.12
C ALA A 296 3.16 -4.37 -15.53
N PRO A 297 2.28 -4.20 -16.53
CA PRO A 297 1.37 -5.27 -16.97
C PRO A 297 2.13 -6.51 -17.46
N GLU A 298 1.60 -7.70 -17.18
CA GLU A 298 2.13 -8.94 -17.76
C GLU A 298 2.12 -8.90 -19.30
N LEU A 299 3.18 -9.44 -19.91
CA LEU A 299 3.40 -9.42 -21.36
C LEU A 299 2.87 -10.68 -22.07
N VAL A 300 2.57 -11.76 -21.34
CA VAL A 300 1.95 -12.95 -21.95
C VAL A 300 0.65 -12.55 -22.65
N GLY A 301 0.47 -13.02 -23.89
CA GLY A 301 -0.69 -12.72 -24.71
C GLY A 301 -0.65 -11.37 -25.43
N ILE A 302 0.39 -10.54 -25.27
CA ILE A 302 0.48 -9.25 -25.97
C ILE A 302 0.42 -9.45 -27.49
N GLY A 303 1.04 -10.51 -28.03
CA GLY A 303 1.02 -10.83 -29.46
C GLY A 303 -0.36 -11.17 -30.01
N SER A 304 -1.27 -11.66 -29.16
CA SER A 304 -2.68 -11.90 -29.54
C SER A 304 -3.57 -10.67 -29.38
N LYS A 305 -3.10 -9.66 -28.62
CA LYS A 305 -3.90 -8.49 -28.25
C LYS A 305 -3.68 -7.32 -29.19
N VAL A 306 -2.42 -7.00 -29.50
CA VAL A 306 -2.07 -5.73 -30.12
C VAL A 306 -1.72 -5.85 -31.60
N GLN A 307 -1.99 -4.79 -32.35
CA GLN A 307 -1.54 -4.64 -33.73
C GLN A 307 -0.05 -4.30 -33.77
N ARG A 308 0.64 -4.76 -34.82
CA ARG A 308 2.08 -4.54 -35.03
C ARG A 308 2.45 -3.06 -34.99
N ASP A 309 1.81 -2.25 -35.82
CA ASP A 309 2.12 -0.82 -35.95
C ASP A 309 1.96 -0.08 -34.61
N TRP A 310 0.95 -0.47 -33.82
CA TRP A 310 0.75 0.08 -32.49
C TRP A 310 1.84 -0.34 -31.52
N LEU A 311 2.22 -1.62 -31.49
CA LEU A 311 3.27 -2.08 -30.57
C LEU A 311 4.60 -1.39 -30.89
N THR A 312 4.97 -1.32 -32.16
CA THR A 312 6.17 -0.63 -32.62
C THR A 312 6.17 0.85 -32.21
N ALA A 313 5.08 1.57 -32.47
CA ALA A 313 4.98 2.99 -32.13
C ALA A 313 4.97 3.21 -30.60
N PHE A 314 4.29 2.33 -29.84
CA PHE A 314 4.25 2.38 -28.38
C PHE A 314 5.63 2.14 -27.76
N LEU A 315 6.40 1.16 -28.26
CA LEU A 315 7.76 0.89 -27.77
C LEU A 315 8.71 2.07 -28.00
N GLY A 316 8.53 2.83 -29.09
CA GLY A 316 9.37 4.01 -29.36
C GLY A 316 8.94 5.29 -28.63
N SER A 317 7.64 5.46 -28.36
CA SER A 317 7.09 6.67 -27.72
C SER A 317 5.87 6.35 -26.84
N PRO A 318 6.05 5.63 -25.72
CA PRO A 318 4.92 5.12 -24.92
C PRO A 318 4.05 6.25 -24.35
N HIS A 319 4.66 7.39 -24.04
CA HIS A 319 4.00 8.57 -23.47
C HIS A 319 3.07 9.32 -24.44
N THR A 320 3.23 9.12 -25.77
CA THR A 320 2.29 9.69 -26.75
C THR A 320 0.94 8.95 -26.69
N PHE A 321 0.96 7.66 -26.36
CA PHE A 321 -0.24 6.82 -26.27
C PHE A 321 -0.84 6.81 -24.87
N GLN A 322 0.01 6.87 -23.84
CA GLN A 322 -0.39 6.88 -22.43
C GLN A 322 0.49 7.91 -21.70
N PRO A 323 0.05 9.17 -21.59
CA PRO A 323 0.85 10.26 -21.01
C PRO A 323 1.39 9.99 -19.61
N ASP A 324 0.69 9.21 -18.80
CA ASP A 324 1.07 8.91 -17.41
C ASP A 324 1.72 7.53 -17.22
N THR A 325 1.99 6.78 -18.31
CA THR A 325 2.60 5.44 -18.19
C THR A 325 3.96 5.51 -17.48
N PRO A 326 4.22 4.60 -16.51
CA PRO A 326 5.51 4.54 -15.81
C PRO A 326 6.63 3.94 -16.66
N MET A 327 6.29 3.30 -17.80
CA MET A 327 7.26 2.72 -18.73
C MET A 327 8.17 3.82 -19.29
N PRO A 328 9.50 3.76 -19.08
CA PRO A 328 10.39 4.80 -19.55
C PRO A 328 10.54 4.76 -21.07
N ARG A 329 10.93 5.89 -21.65
CA ARG A 329 11.34 5.91 -23.06
C ARG A 329 12.74 5.33 -23.22
N TYR A 330 12.82 4.18 -23.87
CA TYR A 330 14.07 3.63 -24.37
C TYR A 330 14.34 4.26 -25.73
N GLU A 331 15.48 4.93 -25.90
CA GLU A 331 15.86 5.57 -27.17
C GLU A 331 16.32 4.50 -28.19
N PHE A 332 15.42 3.54 -28.50
CA PHE A 332 15.60 2.50 -29.51
C PHE A 332 15.62 3.11 -30.91
N ASP A 333 16.49 2.58 -31.78
CA ASP A 333 16.47 2.93 -33.19
C ASP A 333 15.39 2.15 -33.97
N GLY A 334 15.23 2.44 -35.26
CA GLY A 334 14.21 1.79 -36.09
C GLY A 334 14.38 0.27 -36.21
N GLN A 335 15.61 -0.26 -36.20
CA GLN A 335 15.84 -1.70 -36.28
C GLN A 335 15.59 -2.38 -34.94
N ASP A 336 16.01 -1.74 -33.83
CA ASP A 336 15.70 -2.19 -32.47
C ASP A 336 14.18 -2.38 -32.29
N LEU A 337 13.38 -1.39 -32.74
CA LEU A 337 11.93 -1.44 -32.67
C LEU A 337 11.34 -2.57 -33.53
N ALA A 338 11.81 -2.73 -34.77
CA ALA A 338 11.36 -3.80 -35.65
C ALA A 338 11.65 -5.20 -35.07
N ASP A 339 12.88 -5.42 -34.58
CA ASP A 339 13.34 -6.67 -33.99
C ASP A 339 12.56 -7.01 -32.72
N LEU A 340 12.39 -6.03 -31.81
CA LEU A 340 11.67 -6.22 -30.55
C LEU A 340 10.19 -6.50 -30.79
N THR A 341 9.54 -5.78 -31.71
CA THR A 341 8.15 -6.03 -32.08
C THR A 341 7.98 -7.44 -32.66
N GLU A 342 8.87 -7.88 -33.56
CA GLU A 342 8.81 -9.23 -34.13
C GLU A 342 8.86 -10.30 -33.03
N TYR A 343 9.86 -10.21 -32.16
CA TYR A 343 10.00 -11.13 -31.04
C TYR A 343 8.77 -11.13 -30.13
N MET A 344 8.26 -9.97 -29.74
CA MET A 344 7.13 -9.87 -28.81
C MET A 344 5.82 -10.40 -29.40
N LEU A 345 5.55 -10.15 -30.69
CA LEU A 345 4.34 -10.63 -31.34
C LEU A 345 4.36 -12.14 -31.59
N GLU A 346 5.54 -12.72 -31.87
CA GLU A 346 5.67 -14.17 -32.09
C GLU A 346 5.77 -14.97 -30.79
N GLU A 347 6.51 -14.48 -29.79
CA GLU A 347 6.78 -15.22 -28.56
C GLU A 347 5.59 -15.23 -27.60
N PHE A 348 4.91 -14.10 -27.45
CA PHE A 348 3.91 -13.89 -26.41
C PHE A 348 2.49 -13.97 -26.95
N VAL A 349 2.18 -15.07 -27.64
CA VAL A 349 0.85 -15.38 -28.18
C VAL A 349 0.06 -16.20 -27.17
N ASP A 350 -1.15 -15.74 -26.84
CA ASP A 350 -2.11 -16.52 -26.09
C ASP A 350 -2.94 -17.39 -27.06
N PRO A 351 -2.86 -18.74 -26.97
CA PRO A 351 -3.63 -19.64 -27.82
C PRO A 351 -5.13 -19.67 -27.49
N ALA A 352 -5.54 -19.18 -26.32
CA ALA A 352 -6.96 -19.06 -25.96
C ALA A 352 -7.60 -17.77 -26.51
N ALA A 353 -6.78 -16.76 -26.83
CA ALA A 353 -7.28 -15.51 -27.40
C ALA A 353 -7.78 -15.70 -28.84
N PRO A 354 -8.91 -15.06 -29.21
CA PRO A 354 -9.40 -15.14 -30.58
C PRO A 354 -8.46 -14.41 -31.53
N GLY A 355 -8.16 -15.03 -32.67
CA GLY A 355 -7.35 -14.42 -33.72
C GLY A 355 -8.10 -13.26 -34.41
N PRO A 356 -7.38 -12.30 -35.00
CA PRO A 356 -7.99 -11.19 -35.72
C PRO A 356 -8.75 -11.68 -36.96
N THR A 357 -9.91 -11.10 -37.25
CA THR A 357 -10.56 -11.31 -38.56
C THR A 357 -9.91 -10.46 -39.64
N GLU A 358 -9.85 -10.99 -40.86
CA GLU A 358 -9.28 -10.27 -42.02
C GLU A 358 -10.17 -9.11 -42.52
N GLN A 359 -11.43 -9.03 -42.08
CA GLN A 359 -12.40 -8.07 -42.62
C GLN A 359 -12.48 -6.80 -41.75
N PRO A 360 -12.43 -5.60 -42.36
CA PRO A 360 -12.64 -4.35 -41.61
C PRO A 360 -14.01 -4.30 -40.95
N TYR A 361 -14.04 -4.22 -39.62
CA TYR A 361 -15.29 -4.06 -38.86
C TYR A 361 -15.83 -2.63 -38.95
N ARG A 362 -17.09 -2.51 -39.37
CA ARG A 362 -17.82 -1.24 -39.47
C ARG A 362 -19.16 -1.36 -38.73
N PRO A 363 -19.26 -0.85 -37.50
CA PRO A 363 -20.46 -1.03 -36.70
C PRO A 363 -21.66 -0.27 -37.28
N ALA A 364 -22.86 -0.84 -37.14
CA ALA A 364 -24.09 -0.14 -37.45
C ALA A 364 -24.36 0.96 -36.40
N GLN A 365 -24.79 2.15 -36.83
CA GLN A 365 -25.05 3.29 -35.94
C GLN A 365 -25.95 2.95 -34.73
N ARG A 366 -26.99 2.14 -34.95
CA ARG A 366 -27.89 1.67 -33.87
C ARG A 366 -27.17 0.90 -32.76
N LEU A 367 -26.09 0.18 -33.08
CA LEU A 367 -25.30 -0.56 -32.09
C LEU A 367 -24.38 0.37 -31.33
N VAL A 368 -23.82 1.38 -32.00
CA VAL A 368 -23.02 2.44 -31.37
C VAL A 368 -23.85 3.18 -30.32
N GLU A 369 -25.05 3.63 -30.67
CA GLU A 369 -25.98 4.31 -29.73
C GLU A 369 -26.38 3.41 -28.54
N ARG A 370 -26.62 2.13 -28.80
CA ARG A 370 -26.90 1.14 -27.74
C ARG A 370 -25.69 0.94 -26.84
N GLY A 371 -24.49 0.86 -27.40
CA GLY A 371 -23.23 0.69 -26.67
C GLY A 371 -22.92 1.86 -25.74
N GLU A 372 -23.20 3.10 -26.17
CA GLU A 372 -23.07 4.29 -25.31
C GLU A 372 -23.96 4.20 -24.06
N THR A 373 -25.19 3.70 -24.23
CA THR A 373 -26.12 3.47 -23.11
C THR A 373 -25.57 2.41 -22.15
N ILE A 374 -24.96 1.35 -22.68
CA ILE A 374 -24.36 0.27 -21.88
C ILE A 374 -23.11 0.77 -21.14
N PHE A 375 -22.26 1.56 -21.80
CA PHE A 375 -21.08 2.19 -21.20
C PHE A 375 -21.45 3.01 -19.96
N THR A 376 -22.54 3.79 -20.06
CA THR A 376 -23.06 4.56 -18.93
C THR A 376 -23.70 3.68 -17.86
N LYS A 377 -24.47 2.66 -18.27
CA LYS A 377 -25.18 1.72 -17.35
C LYS A 377 -24.20 1.02 -16.41
N TYR A 378 -23.08 0.52 -16.92
CA TYR A 378 -22.07 -0.19 -16.12
C TYR A 378 -21.02 0.74 -15.49
N GLY A 379 -21.14 2.05 -15.67
CA GLY A 379 -20.24 3.03 -15.06
C GLY A 379 -18.81 2.95 -15.60
N CYS A 380 -18.61 2.49 -16.84
CA CYS A 380 -17.29 2.28 -17.42
C CYS A 380 -16.44 3.56 -17.39
N GLY A 381 -17.07 4.73 -17.54
CA GLY A 381 -16.41 6.05 -17.50
C GLY A 381 -15.85 6.45 -16.13
N GLY A 382 -16.35 5.86 -15.04
CA GLY A 382 -15.79 6.09 -13.70
C GLY A 382 -14.39 5.51 -13.56
N CYS A 383 -14.03 4.53 -14.39
CA CYS A 383 -12.67 4.00 -14.46
C CYS A 383 -11.97 4.44 -15.76
N HIS A 384 -12.62 4.36 -16.91
CA HIS A 384 -11.95 4.60 -18.18
C HIS A 384 -12.18 6.02 -18.70
N GLY A 385 -11.10 6.72 -18.99
CA GLY A 385 -11.16 7.95 -19.80
C GLY A 385 -11.68 7.65 -21.21
N LEU A 386 -12.68 8.41 -21.65
CA LEU A 386 -13.18 8.39 -23.02
C LEU A 386 -13.65 9.79 -23.43
N ARG A 387 -13.11 10.32 -24.53
CA ARG A 387 -13.40 11.69 -24.97
C ARG A 387 -14.90 11.91 -25.16
N GLY A 388 -15.40 13.00 -24.57
CA GLY A 388 -16.81 13.38 -24.67
C GLY A 388 -17.76 12.56 -23.79
N SER A 389 -17.25 11.58 -23.03
CA SER A 389 -18.00 10.88 -22.00
C SER A 389 -17.80 11.55 -20.63
N PRO A 390 -18.79 11.52 -19.73
CA PRO A 390 -18.61 12.01 -18.37
C PRO A 390 -17.61 11.12 -17.61
N GLU A 391 -16.62 11.74 -16.97
CA GLU A 391 -15.60 11.05 -16.17
C GLU A 391 -16.14 10.61 -14.78
N ASP A 392 -17.14 11.30 -14.23
CA ASP A 392 -17.66 11.08 -12.87
C ASP A 392 -19.03 10.37 -12.83
N VAL A 393 -19.17 9.22 -13.49
CA VAL A 393 -20.43 8.43 -13.41
C VAL A 393 -20.42 7.52 -12.19
N ARG A 394 -20.68 8.09 -11.02
CA ARG A 394 -20.84 7.33 -9.76
C ARG A 394 -22.15 6.53 -9.78
N ILE A 395 -22.04 5.23 -10.09
CA ILE A 395 -23.19 4.31 -10.10
C ILE A 395 -23.38 3.55 -8.78
N GLY A 396 -22.35 3.50 -7.94
CA GLY A 396 -22.36 2.81 -6.66
C GLY A 396 -23.01 3.65 -5.55
N PRO A 397 -23.50 3.01 -4.48
CA PRO A 397 -23.91 3.75 -3.28
C PRO A 397 -22.73 4.50 -2.66
N GLU A 398 -23.02 5.64 -2.03
CA GLU A 398 -22.07 6.35 -1.18
C GLU A 398 -21.65 5.46 0.00
N LEU A 399 -20.35 5.30 0.19
CA LEU A 399 -19.75 4.48 1.24
C LEU A 399 -19.05 5.31 2.32
N THR A 400 -19.02 6.65 2.20
CA THR A 400 -18.59 7.53 3.28
C THR A 400 -19.34 7.17 4.57
N GLY A 401 -18.60 6.84 5.62
CA GLY A 401 -19.19 6.44 6.91
C GLY A 401 -19.71 5.00 6.99
N ILE A 402 -19.45 4.15 5.99
CA ILE A 402 -19.92 2.76 6.00
C ILE A 402 -19.40 1.99 7.22
N GLY A 403 -18.19 2.31 7.71
CA GLY A 403 -17.57 1.67 8.86
C GLY A 403 -18.31 1.85 10.18
N ASP A 404 -19.18 2.85 10.27
CA ASP A 404 -20.03 3.15 11.43
C ASP A 404 -21.49 2.73 11.22
N ARG A 405 -21.82 2.08 10.09
CA ARG A 405 -23.20 1.71 9.77
C ARG A 405 -23.69 0.56 10.66
N PRO A 406 -24.76 0.74 11.44
CA PRO A 406 -25.31 -0.32 12.28
C PRO A 406 -25.80 -1.49 11.44
N ALA A 407 -25.59 -2.72 11.93
CA ALA A 407 -25.95 -3.95 11.20
C ALA A 407 -27.46 -4.02 10.86
N GLY A 408 -28.33 -3.43 11.68
CA GLY A 408 -29.76 -3.35 11.44
C GLY A 408 -30.16 -2.50 10.23
N LEU A 409 -29.27 -1.63 9.73
CA LEU A 409 -29.50 -0.78 8.56
C LEU A 409 -28.90 -1.35 7.26
N LEU A 410 -28.38 -2.57 7.31
CA LEU A 410 -27.79 -3.25 6.16
C LEU A 410 -28.85 -4.05 5.39
N ASP A 411 -28.81 -3.95 4.06
CA ASP A 411 -29.68 -4.76 3.19
C ASP A 411 -29.02 -6.11 2.91
N PHE A 412 -29.52 -7.15 3.57
CA PHE A 412 -29.05 -8.54 3.38
C PHE A 412 -29.71 -9.22 2.17
N GLY A 413 -30.75 -8.64 1.57
CA GLY A 413 -31.46 -9.24 0.43
C GLY A 413 -31.78 -10.72 0.66
N GLN A 414 -31.33 -11.57 -0.26
CA GLN A 414 -31.50 -13.03 -0.23
C GLN A 414 -30.50 -13.76 0.69
N ARG A 415 -29.46 -13.07 1.19
CA ARG A 415 -28.40 -13.63 2.04
C ARG A 415 -28.78 -13.66 3.52
N ALA A 416 -29.86 -14.36 3.82
CA ALA A 416 -30.34 -14.54 5.20
C ALA A 416 -29.45 -15.50 6.03
N ASP A 417 -28.53 -16.22 5.38
CA ASP A 417 -27.53 -17.12 5.96
C ASP A 417 -26.42 -16.38 6.72
N LEU A 418 -26.18 -15.11 6.40
CA LEU A 418 -25.07 -14.35 6.96
C LEU A 418 -25.30 -13.91 8.41
N PRO A 419 -24.24 -13.88 9.24
CA PRO A 419 -24.28 -13.19 10.53
C PRO A 419 -24.72 -11.74 10.37
N ARG A 420 -25.47 -11.22 11.35
CA ARG A 420 -25.97 -9.83 11.35
C ARG A 420 -24.91 -8.88 11.88
N ALA A 421 -23.82 -8.78 11.14
CA ALA A 421 -22.67 -7.97 11.47
C ALA A 421 -22.08 -7.33 10.21
N LEU A 422 -21.53 -6.12 10.37
CA LEU A 422 -21.03 -5.30 9.27
C LEU A 422 -19.81 -5.93 8.56
N PRO A 423 -18.78 -6.44 9.24
CA PRO A 423 -17.62 -7.04 8.57
C PRO A 423 -18.00 -8.21 7.66
N GLU A 424 -18.88 -9.10 8.13
CA GLU A 424 -19.37 -10.26 7.38
C GLU A 424 -20.23 -9.86 6.19
N TRP A 425 -21.04 -8.81 6.35
CA TRP A 425 -21.83 -8.25 5.26
C TRP A 425 -20.92 -7.62 4.18
N LEU A 426 -19.90 -6.86 4.57
CA LEU A 426 -18.93 -6.26 3.64
C LEU A 426 -18.13 -7.35 2.92
N ALA A 427 -17.62 -8.37 3.64
CA ALA A 427 -16.89 -9.49 3.05
C ALA A 427 -17.74 -10.22 2.00
N ALA A 428 -19.02 -10.48 2.31
CA ALA A 428 -19.94 -11.11 1.36
C ALA A 428 -20.22 -10.23 0.13
N LYS A 429 -20.27 -8.89 0.29
CA LYS A 429 -20.41 -7.95 -0.83
C LYS A 429 -19.21 -7.95 -1.76
N LEU A 430 -18.00 -8.11 -1.22
CA LEU A 430 -16.78 -8.17 -2.02
C LEU A 430 -16.62 -9.51 -2.74
N THR A 431 -17.02 -10.60 -2.08
CA THR A 431 -16.84 -11.97 -2.61
C THR A 431 -17.91 -12.32 -3.65
N ASP A 432 -19.18 -12.04 -3.37
CA ASP A 432 -20.30 -12.35 -4.27
C ASP A 432 -21.38 -11.26 -4.16
N PRO A 433 -21.13 -10.07 -4.74
CA PRO A 433 -22.05 -8.93 -4.64
C PRO A 433 -23.44 -9.23 -5.20
N ARG A 434 -23.51 -10.04 -6.27
CA ARG A 434 -24.74 -10.34 -7.03
C ARG A 434 -25.64 -11.37 -6.32
N SER A 435 -25.11 -12.15 -5.37
CA SER A 435 -25.91 -13.08 -4.54
C SER A 435 -27.00 -12.42 -3.70
N PHE A 436 -26.93 -11.11 -3.45
CA PHE A 436 -27.90 -10.42 -2.61
C PHE A 436 -29.25 -10.25 -3.30
N ARG A 437 -29.27 -9.98 -4.61
CA ARG A 437 -30.49 -9.89 -5.44
C ARG A 437 -30.13 -9.75 -6.93
N PRO A 438 -31.05 -10.12 -7.84
CA PRO A 438 -30.88 -9.90 -9.28
C PRO A 438 -30.71 -8.41 -9.64
N GLY A 439 -29.91 -8.13 -10.67
CA GLY A 439 -29.75 -6.80 -11.26
C GLY A 439 -28.77 -5.87 -10.53
N LEU A 440 -27.96 -6.38 -9.59
CA LEU A 440 -26.85 -5.61 -9.00
C LEU A 440 -25.70 -5.47 -10.00
N LEU A 441 -25.15 -4.25 -10.08
CA LEU A 441 -24.11 -3.89 -11.05
C LEU A 441 -22.69 -4.04 -10.50
N MET A 442 -22.50 -4.08 -9.17
CA MET A 442 -21.18 -4.24 -8.56
C MET A 442 -20.55 -5.53 -9.10
N PRO A 443 -19.37 -5.43 -9.74
CA PRO A 443 -18.79 -6.56 -10.43
C PRO A 443 -17.99 -7.45 -9.46
N ALA A 444 -17.60 -8.63 -9.92
CA ALA A 444 -16.77 -9.55 -9.15
C ALA A 444 -15.28 -9.29 -9.45
N PHE A 445 -14.47 -9.18 -8.39
CA PHE A 445 -13.03 -8.88 -8.48
C PHE A 445 -12.13 -10.11 -8.19
N ASP A 446 -12.72 -11.23 -7.79
CA ASP A 446 -12.02 -12.50 -7.47
C ASP A 446 -10.89 -12.35 -6.43
N PHE A 447 -11.13 -11.52 -5.41
CA PHE A 447 -10.18 -11.30 -4.31
C PHE A 447 -9.94 -12.56 -3.49
N GLU A 448 -8.68 -12.79 -3.13
CA GLU A 448 -8.29 -13.80 -2.16
C GLU A 448 -8.79 -13.45 -0.75
N PRO A 449 -8.94 -14.42 0.17
CA PRO A 449 -9.47 -14.17 1.51
C PRO A 449 -8.75 -13.07 2.31
N GLU A 450 -7.43 -12.96 2.14
CA GLU A 450 -6.61 -11.93 2.79
C GLU A 450 -6.87 -10.53 2.19
N GLU A 451 -7.08 -10.44 0.87
CA GLU A 451 -7.44 -9.21 0.17
C GLU A 451 -8.84 -8.75 0.58
N VAL A 452 -9.81 -9.68 0.69
CA VAL A 452 -11.13 -9.39 1.25
C VAL A 452 -11.01 -8.83 2.67
N GLN A 453 -10.21 -9.45 3.53
CA GLN A 453 -9.99 -8.93 4.89
C GLN A 453 -9.38 -7.52 4.88
N ALA A 454 -8.39 -7.27 4.01
CA ALA A 454 -7.75 -5.97 3.88
C ALA A 454 -8.75 -4.89 3.43
N VAL A 455 -9.53 -5.14 2.38
CA VAL A 455 -10.54 -4.19 1.88
C VAL A 455 -11.64 -3.97 2.91
N VAL A 456 -12.11 -5.01 3.62
CA VAL A 456 -13.06 -4.84 4.74
C VAL A 456 -12.44 -4.00 5.86
N THR A 457 -11.18 -4.20 6.19
CA THR A 457 -10.47 -3.38 7.19
C THR A 457 -10.44 -1.91 6.79
N ALA A 458 -10.16 -1.62 5.51
CA ALA A 458 -10.17 -0.26 4.97
C ALA A 458 -11.58 0.35 4.97
N LEU A 459 -12.61 -0.38 4.54
CA LEU A 459 -14.01 0.08 4.58
C LEU A 459 -14.51 0.29 6.01
N LEU A 460 -14.06 -0.52 6.97
CA LEU A 460 -14.35 -0.28 8.38
C LEU A 460 -13.67 1.00 8.89
N ALA A 461 -12.54 1.41 8.32
CA ALA A 461 -11.87 2.68 8.65
C ALA A 461 -12.59 3.92 8.08
N GLU A 462 -13.55 3.74 7.18
CA GLU A 462 -14.39 4.81 6.63
C GLU A 462 -15.47 5.21 7.63
N SER A 463 -15.07 5.96 8.66
CA SER A 463 -15.95 6.51 9.69
C SER A 463 -16.80 7.68 9.17
N ALA A 464 -17.97 7.87 9.78
CA ALA A 464 -18.97 8.87 9.38
C ALA A 464 -18.53 10.31 9.70
N GLY A 465 -17.47 10.47 10.49
CA GLY A 465 -16.90 11.76 10.84
C GLY A 465 -15.39 11.69 11.01
N ASP A 466 -14.72 12.82 10.85
CA ASP A 466 -13.30 12.91 11.16
C ASP A 466 -13.08 12.93 12.68
N PRO A 467 -12.00 12.30 13.18
CA PRO A 467 -11.56 12.53 14.54
C PRO A 467 -11.16 14.01 14.71
N PRO A 468 -11.12 14.52 15.95
CA PRO A 468 -10.69 15.89 16.19
C PRO A 468 -9.28 16.15 15.66
N GLU A 469 -9.03 17.36 15.15
CA GLU A 469 -7.79 17.75 14.47
C GLU A 469 -6.49 17.33 15.20
N PRO A 470 -6.36 17.43 16.55
CA PRO A 470 -5.16 17.01 17.26
C PRO A 470 -4.85 15.50 17.21
N TYR A 471 -5.77 14.70 16.70
CA TYR A 471 -5.67 13.25 16.56
C TYR A 471 -5.52 12.83 15.10
N ARG A 472 -5.59 13.78 14.14
CA ARG A 472 -5.40 13.49 12.72
C ARG A 472 -3.91 13.42 12.39
N ALA A 473 -3.52 12.34 11.72
CA ALA A 473 -2.25 12.21 11.05
C ALA A 473 -2.53 12.19 9.55
N VAL A 474 -2.12 13.24 8.84
CA VAL A 474 -2.20 13.28 7.38
C VAL A 474 -0.79 13.07 6.85
N ALA A 475 -0.56 11.99 6.11
CA ALA A 475 0.70 11.80 5.41
C ALA A 475 0.79 12.85 4.28
N GLY A 476 1.70 13.81 4.39
CA GLY A 476 1.98 14.73 3.30
C GLY A 476 2.65 13.96 2.15
N ARG A 477 1.98 13.80 1.01
CA ARG A 477 2.62 13.37 -0.24
C ARG A 477 3.38 14.58 -0.80
N SER A 478 4.68 14.42 -1.09
CA SER A 478 5.46 15.46 -1.76
C SER A 478 5.01 15.59 -3.21
N GLU A 479 4.72 16.80 -3.67
CA GLU A 479 4.39 17.07 -5.08
C GLU A 479 5.62 17.54 -5.88
N TYR A 480 6.82 17.24 -5.39
CA TYR A 480 8.05 17.76 -5.98
C TYR A 480 8.23 17.34 -7.44
N ARG A 481 8.26 18.32 -8.33
CA ARG A 481 8.65 18.18 -9.74
C ARG A 481 9.88 19.03 -10.03
N PRO A 482 10.98 18.45 -10.54
CA PRO A 482 12.13 19.23 -10.96
C PRO A 482 11.78 20.18 -12.11
N ALA A 483 12.37 21.37 -12.15
CA ALA A 483 12.08 22.37 -13.19
C ALA A 483 13.14 22.37 -14.32
N GLY A 484 12.76 22.92 -15.48
CA GLY A 484 13.65 23.12 -16.62
C GLY A 484 14.08 21.82 -17.31
N ARG A 485 15.21 21.86 -18.03
CA ARG A 485 15.74 20.71 -18.80
C ARG A 485 15.90 19.44 -17.96
N PHE A 486 16.26 19.56 -16.68
CA PHE A 486 16.37 18.38 -15.82
C PHE A 486 15.01 17.74 -15.54
N GLY A 487 13.98 18.55 -15.29
CA GLY A 487 12.59 18.08 -15.20
C GLY A 487 12.14 17.37 -16.47
N GLU A 488 12.41 17.96 -17.64
CA GLU A 488 12.08 17.35 -18.94
C GLU A 488 12.72 15.97 -19.13
N LEU A 489 13.97 15.79 -18.70
CA LEU A 489 14.65 14.49 -18.78
C LEU A 489 14.15 13.49 -17.73
N VAL A 490 13.84 13.96 -16.51
CA VAL A 490 13.22 13.15 -15.45
C VAL A 490 11.86 12.62 -15.92
N ASP A 491 11.05 13.45 -16.58
CA ASP A 491 9.75 13.06 -17.12
C ASP A 491 9.90 12.14 -18.33
N ARG A 492 10.81 12.45 -19.26
CA ARG A 492 11.08 11.62 -20.46
C ARG A 492 11.52 10.20 -20.11
N TYR A 493 12.42 10.07 -19.15
CA TYR A 493 12.96 8.77 -18.72
C TYR A 493 12.23 8.18 -17.52
N ARG A 494 11.15 8.82 -17.06
CA ARG A 494 10.33 8.42 -15.90
C ARG A 494 11.17 8.08 -14.67
N CYS A 495 12.18 8.88 -14.33
CA CYS A 495 13.06 8.57 -13.19
C CYS A 495 12.26 8.37 -11.89
N GLN A 496 11.17 9.14 -11.70
CA GLN A 496 10.30 9.04 -10.52
C GLN A 496 9.39 7.80 -10.48
N SER A 497 9.29 7.02 -11.57
CA SER A 497 8.56 5.75 -11.55
C SER A 497 9.33 4.65 -10.80
N CYS A 498 10.65 4.81 -10.66
CA CYS A 498 11.52 3.85 -9.97
C CYS A 498 12.25 4.44 -8.76
N HIS A 499 12.51 5.75 -8.78
CA HIS A 499 13.25 6.46 -7.74
C HIS A 499 12.39 7.51 -7.04
N THR A 500 12.62 7.69 -5.74
CA THR A 500 12.11 8.86 -5.03
C THR A 500 13.08 10.04 -5.15
N ILE A 501 12.54 11.24 -5.36
CA ILE A 501 13.27 12.52 -5.38
C ILE A 501 12.52 13.53 -4.52
N ARG A 502 13.16 14.02 -3.44
CA ARG A 502 12.55 14.89 -2.42
C ARG A 502 11.19 14.39 -1.93
N GLY A 503 11.09 13.08 -1.72
CA GLY A 503 9.88 12.41 -1.22
C GLY A 503 8.78 12.19 -2.25
N ASN A 504 8.97 12.56 -3.52
CA ASN A 504 8.05 12.25 -4.62
C ASN A 504 8.60 11.12 -5.50
N GLY A 505 7.74 10.22 -5.97
CA GLY A 505 8.09 9.05 -6.78
C GLY A 505 7.91 7.71 -6.04
N VAL A 506 8.35 6.62 -6.65
CA VAL A 506 8.27 5.26 -6.10
C VAL A 506 9.63 4.79 -5.60
N ASP A 507 9.66 3.91 -4.61
CA ASP A 507 10.89 3.38 -4.02
C ASP A 507 11.23 1.95 -4.49
N ILE A 508 11.05 1.67 -5.79
CA ILE A 508 11.40 0.36 -6.38
C ILE A 508 12.90 0.15 -6.32
N ALA A 509 13.69 1.17 -6.64
CA ALA A 509 15.15 1.06 -6.71
C ALA A 509 15.83 0.99 -5.32
N THR A 510 15.11 1.22 -4.22
CA THR A 510 15.65 1.37 -2.85
C THR A 510 16.77 2.41 -2.75
N ALA A 511 16.76 3.39 -3.66
CA ALA A 511 17.81 4.36 -3.91
C ALA A 511 17.19 5.73 -4.20
N PRO A 512 16.83 6.51 -3.16
CA PRO A 512 16.33 7.88 -3.36
C PRO A 512 17.44 8.74 -3.97
N LEU A 513 17.11 9.51 -4.99
CA LEU A 513 18.08 10.35 -5.71
C LEU A 513 18.29 11.73 -5.07
N THR A 514 17.51 12.06 -4.03
CA THR A 514 17.48 13.37 -3.37
C THR A 514 18.86 13.89 -2.94
N PHE A 515 19.77 12.99 -2.58
CA PHE A 515 21.11 13.31 -2.10
C PHE A 515 22.20 12.52 -2.85
N GLU A 516 21.89 12.02 -4.05
CA GLU A 516 22.81 11.15 -4.79
C GLU A 516 24.10 11.90 -5.19
N GLY A 517 24.04 13.23 -5.35
CA GLY A 517 25.20 14.08 -5.65
C GLY A 517 26.24 14.11 -4.53
N SER A 518 25.83 13.97 -3.27
CA SER A 518 26.77 13.82 -2.14
C SER A 518 27.39 12.42 -2.07
N LYS A 519 26.79 11.43 -2.73
CA LYS A 519 27.11 10.02 -2.57
C LYS A 519 28.06 9.48 -3.65
N VAL A 520 27.74 9.71 -4.92
CA VAL A 520 28.47 9.13 -6.04
C VAL A 520 29.35 10.16 -6.75
N LYS A 521 30.42 9.69 -7.37
CA LYS A 521 31.25 10.50 -8.26
C LYS A 521 30.48 10.78 -9.57
N ARG A 522 30.54 12.02 -10.04
CA ARG A 522 29.83 12.47 -11.26
C ARG A 522 30.16 11.64 -12.50
N GLN A 523 31.45 11.36 -12.76
CA GLN A 523 31.84 10.57 -13.92
C GLN A 523 31.27 9.14 -13.86
N TRP A 524 31.29 8.51 -12.68
CA TRP A 524 30.69 7.20 -12.50
C TRP A 524 29.18 7.23 -12.76
N LEU A 525 28.48 8.26 -12.30
CA LEU A 525 27.04 8.39 -12.51
C LEU A 525 26.68 8.54 -14.00
N GLU A 526 27.44 9.35 -14.74
CA GLU A 526 27.30 9.46 -16.21
C GLU A 526 27.48 8.10 -16.89
N ASP A 527 28.58 7.40 -16.62
CA ASP A 527 28.89 6.13 -17.27
C ASP A 527 27.91 5.02 -16.86
N TYR A 528 27.44 5.03 -15.61
CA TYR A 528 26.43 4.09 -15.11
C TYR A 528 25.06 4.28 -15.78
N MET A 529 24.65 5.52 -16.09
CA MET A 529 23.41 5.76 -16.82
C MET A 529 23.48 5.29 -18.28
N LEU A 530 24.67 5.35 -18.89
CA LEU A 530 24.90 4.85 -20.24
C LEU A 530 24.96 3.32 -20.31
N VAL A 531 25.65 2.70 -19.35
CA VAL A 531 25.84 1.24 -19.28
C VAL A 531 25.65 0.76 -17.84
N PRO A 532 24.40 0.53 -17.39
CA PRO A 532 24.14 0.17 -16.01
C PRO A 532 24.65 -1.23 -15.66
N THR A 533 25.62 -1.28 -14.76
CA THR A 533 26.20 -2.51 -14.21
C THR A 533 25.43 -3.01 -12.98
N THR A 534 25.65 -4.26 -12.55
CA THR A 534 24.96 -4.78 -11.36
C THR A 534 25.68 -4.35 -10.09
N ILE A 535 25.05 -3.47 -9.30
CA ILE A 535 25.60 -3.01 -8.00
C ILE A 535 25.29 -4.00 -6.87
N ARG A 536 24.06 -4.53 -6.83
CA ARG A 536 23.59 -5.46 -5.79
C ARG A 536 23.07 -6.73 -6.47
N PRO A 537 23.86 -7.81 -6.50
CA PRO A 537 23.47 -9.03 -7.17
C PRO A 537 22.17 -9.67 -6.64
N LEU A 538 21.85 -9.44 -5.35
CA LEU A 538 20.64 -9.92 -4.68
C LEU A 538 19.36 -9.19 -5.09
N LEU A 539 19.45 -7.98 -5.68
CA LEU A 539 18.26 -7.25 -6.11
C LEU A 539 17.79 -7.74 -7.48
N THR A 540 16.49 -8.03 -7.56
CA THR A 540 15.79 -8.41 -8.79
C THR A 540 15.66 -7.19 -9.70
N GLU A 541 15.27 -6.06 -9.11
CA GLU A 541 15.06 -4.78 -9.75
C GLU A 541 16.41 -4.07 -9.95
N ARG A 542 16.67 -3.66 -11.20
CA ARG A 542 17.96 -3.07 -11.60
C ARG A 542 17.73 -1.88 -12.50
N MET A 543 18.73 -1.00 -12.56
CA MET A 543 18.72 0.12 -13.50
C MET A 543 18.66 -0.43 -14.95
N VAL A 544 17.73 0.12 -15.73
CA VAL A 544 17.49 -0.27 -17.12
C VAL A 544 18.38 0.54 -18.09
N PRO A 545 18.84 -0.04 -19.21
CA PRO A 545 19.63 0.71 -20.18
C PRO A 545 18.70 1.56 -21.06
N LEU A 546 18.56 2.83 -20.72
CA LEU A 546 17.66 3.77 -21.40
C LEU A 546 18.13 4.16 -22.83
N LYS A 547 19.34 3.73 -23.22
CA LYS A 547 20.03 4.11 -24.47
C LYS A 547 20.12 5.62 -24.69
N MET A 548 20.12 6.41 -23.60
CA MET A 548 20.21 7.87 -23.66
C MET A 548 21.53 8.35 -24.27
N SER A 549 21.53 9.57 -24.80
CA SER A 549 22.75 10.18 -25.31
C SER A 549 23.74 10.51 -24.18
N ARG A 550 25.05 10.50 -24.49
CA ARG A 550 26.08 10.93 -23.53
C ARG A 550 25.88 12.38 -23.06
N GLU A 551 25.37 13.26 -23.94
CA GLU A 551 25.08 14.64 -23.57
C GLU A 551 24.00 14.73 -22.47
N GLU A 552 22.92 13.96 -22.60
CA GLU A 552 21.86 13.92 -21.60
C GLU A 552 22.34 13.28 -20.30
N ALA A 553 23.08 12.17 -20.36
CA ALA A 553 23.66 11.52 -19.19
C ALA A 553 24.59 12.49 -18.43
N ALA A 554 25.48 13.19 -19.14
CA ALA A 554 26.38 14.18 -18.55
C ALA A 554 25.60 15.33 -17.89
N PHE A 555 24.56 15.83 -18.54
CA PHE A 555 23.71 16.90 -17.98
C PHE A 555 22.98 16.46 -16.71
N ILE A 556 22.42 15.23 -16.69
CA ILE A 556 21.76 14.67 -15.51
C ILE A 556 22.76 14.52 -14.37
N ALA A 557 23.95 14.00 -14.65
CA ALA A 557 25.01 13.84 -13.65
C ALA A 557 25.47 15.19 -13.08
N ASP A 558 25.65 16.20 -13.92
CA ASP A 558 25.97 17.58 -13.51
C ASP A 558 24.90 18.16 -12.59
N TYR A 559 23.62 18.00 -12.97
CA TYR A 559 22.53 18.53 -12.14
C TYR A 559 22.48 17.84 -10.78
N ILE A 560 22.58 16.51 -10.75
CA ILE A 560 22.56 15.73 -9.50
C ILE A 560 23.73 16.13 -8.60
N GLU A 561 24.95 16.25 -9.15
CA GLU A 561 26.15 16.65 -8.40
C GLU A 561 26.02 18.03 -7.75
N ASN A 562 25.28 18.95 -8.36
CA ASN A 562 25.21 20.34 -7.89
C ASN A 562 23.92 20.67 -7.10
N VAL A 563 22.82 19.94 -7.32
CA VAL A 563 21.49 20.29 -6.76
C VAL A 563 20.99 19.28 -5.74
N TYR A 564 21.35 18.00 -5.89
CA TYR A 564 20.92 16.91 -5.02
C TYR A 564 22.06 16.50 -4.10
N VAL A 565 22.47 17.48 -3.30
CA VAL A 565 23.52 17.37 -2.28
C VAL A 565 22.95 17.70 -0.91
N ASP A 566 23.55 17.10 0.12
CA ASP A 566 23.36 17.44 1.52
C ASP A 566 24.66 18.06 2.05
N ASP A 567 24.59 19.34 2.45
CA ASP A 567 25.73 20.11 2.95
C ASP A 567 26.31 19.55 4.27
N THR A 568 25.58 18.67 4.95
CA THR A 568 26.07 17.97 6.16
C THR A 568 26.99 16.80 5.83
N ILE A 569 27.03 16.37 4.57
CA ILE A 569 27.88 15.27 4.09
C ILE A 569 29.13 15.86 3.45
N PRO A 570 30.34 15.58 3.99
CA PRO A 570 31.57 16.03 3.36
C PRO A 570 31.69 15.47 1.93
N ASP A 571 32.08 16.31 0.99
CA ASP A 571 32.22 15.90 -0.41
C ASP A 571 33.55 15.15 -0.62
N ASP A 572 34.67 15.83 -0.41
CA ASP A 572 36.01 15.27 -0.59
C ASP A 572 36.84 15.34 0.69
N LEU A 573 37.05 14.18 1.32
CA LEU A 573 37.96 14.05 2.47
C LEU A 573 39.43 14.00 2.05
N PHE A 574 39.69 13.62 0.79
CA PHE A 574 41.03 13.27 0.31
C PHE A 574 41.26 13.84 -1.11
N PRO A 575 41.35 15.17 -1.25
CA PRO A 575 41.48 15.82 -2.57
C PRO A 575 42.75 15.45 -3.34
N ASP A 576 43.81 15.09 -2.63
CA ASP A 576 45.07 14.60 -3.22
C ASP A 576 45.16 13.05 -3.23
N GLY A 577 44.04 12.37 -2.98
CA GLY A 577 43.96 10.92 -2.79
C GLY A 577 44.13 10.48 -1.33
N PRO A 578 43.64 9.27 -0.97
CA PRO A 578 43.66 8.79 0.41
C PRO A 578 45.10 8.59 0.90
N PRO A 579 45.47 9.13 2.09
CA PRO A 579 46.81 8.93 2.65
C PRO A 579 47.10 7.44 2.88
N PRO A 580 48.27 6.90 2.46
CA PRO A 580 48.58 5.47 2.57
C PRO A 580 48.45 4.93 4.01
N GLU A 581 48.90 5.72 5.00
CA GLU A 581 48.80 5.35 6.41
C GLU A 581 47.35 5.22 6.90
N ARG A 582 46.44 6.07 6.40
CA ARG A 582 45.01 5.98 6.71
C ARG A 582 44.38 4.76 6.06
N ALA A 583 44.71 4.52 4.79
CA ALA A 583 44.22 3.35 4.05
C ALA A 583 44.69 2.03 4.68
N GLU A 584 45.91 1.96 5.22
CA GLU A 584 46.40 0.78 5.92
C GLU A 584 45.64 0.52 7.23
N ARG A 585 45.41 1.55 8.05
CA ARG A 585 44.57 1.43 9.25
C ARG A 585 43.12 1.07 8.91
N GLY A 586 42.57 1.68 7.86
CA GLY A 586 41.24 1.35 7.36
C GLY A 586 41.12 -0.11 6.94
N ARG A 587 42.16 -0.67 6.31
CA ARG A 587 42.22 -2.09 5.97
C ARG A 587 42.18 -2.95 7.23
N GLU A 588 42.97 -2.65 8.25
CA GLU A 588 42.94 -3.40 9.51
C GLU A 588 41.55 -3.34 10.17
N LEU A 589 40.93 -2.15 10.22
CA LEU A 589 39.57 -1.98 10.73
C LEU A 589 38.54 -2.80 9.95
N PHE A 590 38.65 -2.82 8.62
CA PHE A 590 37.74 -3.52 7.72
C PHE A 590 37.82 -5.05 7.88
N HIS A 591 39.03 -5.59 7.99
CA HIS A 591 39.26 -7.04 8.05
C HIS A 591 39.13 -7.60 9.47
N GLU A 592 39.57 -6.86 10.49
CA GLU A 592 39.74 -7.41 11.85
C GLU A 592 38.69 -6.89 12.83
N ARG A 593 38.56 -5.58 12.99
CA ARG A 593 37.74 -4.99 14.06
C ARG A 593 36.25 -5.03 13.76
N TYR A 594 35.86 -4.58 12.57
CA TYR A 594 34.46 -4.50 12.16
C TYR A 594 34.04 -5.69 11.29
N ALA A 595 35.00 -6.53 10.87
CA ALA A 595 34.78 -7.75 10.12
C ALA A 595 33.83 -7.56 8.92
N CYS A 596 33.99 -6.46 8.17
CA CYS A 596 33.10 -6.07 7.08
C CYS A 596 32.95 -7.16 6.01
N ARG A 597 34.00 -7.99 5.83
CA ARG A 597 34.01 -9.15 4.92
C ARG A 597 33.05 -10.28 5.28
N ALA A 598 32.52 -10.30 6.51
CA ALA A 598 31.48 -11.25 6.89
C ALA A 598 30.20 -11.04 6.05
N CYS A 599 29.95 -9.80 5.63
CA CYS A 599 28.79 -9.44 4.82
C CYS A 599 29.15 -9.00 3.40
N HIS A 600 30.31 -8.37 3.20
CA HIS A 600 30.70 -7.77 1.94
C HIS A 600 31.78 -8.56 1.19
N MET A 601 31.65 -8.58 -0.14
CA MET A 601 32.59 -9.24 -1.03
C MET A 601 33.63 -8.26 -1.57
N VAL A 602 34.91 -8.64 -1.48
CA VAL A 602 36.05 -7.98 -2.12
C VAL A 602 36.78 -9.04 -2.94
N ASP A 603 37.02 -8.78 -4.23
CA ASP A 603 37.70 -9.71 -5.15
C ASP A 603 37.11 -11.12 -5.14
N ASN A 604 35.78 -11.20 -5.21
CA ASN A 604 35.01 -12.45 -5.14
C ASN A 604 35.18 -13.25 -3.84
N GLN A 605 35.69 -12.63 -2.76
CA GLN A 605 35.84 -13.26 -1.45
C GLN A 605 35.10 -12.50 -0.34
N GLY A 606 34.39 -13.22 0.51
CA GLY A 606 33.65 -12.67 1.65
C GLY A 606 32.16 -13.06 1.62
N GLY A 607 31.34 -12.32 2.34
CA GLY A 607 29.89 -12.47 2.37
C GLY A 607 29.21 -11.89 1.14
N TYR A 608 28.03 -12.43 0.79
CA TYR A 608 27.22 -12.00 -0.35
C TYR A 608 26.00 -11.15 0.06
N TYR A 609 25.89 -10.79 1.34
CA TYR A 609 24.72 -10.10 1.88
C TYR A 609 24.77 -8.58 1.64
N GLY A 610 25.96 -7.98 1.74
CA GLY A 610 26.20 -6.58 1.47
C GLY A 610 26.51 -6.31 -0.01
N PRO A 611 26.41 -5.05 -0.48
CA PRO A 611 26.87 -4.65 -1.80
C PRO A 611 28.32 -5.08 -2.08
N LEU A 612 28.62 -5.33 -3.36
CA LEU A 612 29.99 -5.60 -3.82
C LEU A 612 30.88 -4.38 -3.52
N MET A 613 32.08 -4.63 -3.01
CA MET A 613 33.03 -3.56 -2.68
C MET A 613 33.97 -3.19 -3.82
N ASN A 614 34.08 -4.06 -4.82
CA ASN A 614 34.93 -3.84 -5.98
C ASN A 614 34.49 -2.58 -6.73
N GLY A 615 35.43 -1.67 -7.03
CA GLY A 615 35.15 -0.40 -7.69
C GLY A 615 34.39 0.62 -6.86
N LEU A 616 34.26 0.43 -5.53
CA LEU A 616 33.65 1.46 -4.69
C LEU A 616 34.48 2.74 -4.64
N GLY A 617 35.80 2.65 -4.78
CA GLY A 617 36.65 3.82 -4.91
C GLY A 617 36.34 4.63 -6.17
N ASP A 618 35.90 3.99 -7.25
CA ASP A 618 35.53 4.66 -8.50
C ASP A 618 34.10 5.23 -8.46
N ARG A 619 33.25 4.64 -7.61
CA ARG A 619 31.83 5.00 -7.49
C ARG A 619 31.52 6.04 -6.42
N LEU A 620 31.97 5.81 -5.19
CA LEU A 620 31.52 6.58 -4.02
C LEU A 620 32.50 7.69 -3.65
N LYS A 621 31.96 8.78 -3.13
CA LYS A 621 32.74 9.86 -2.54
C LYS A 621 33.23 9.46 -1.15
N PRO A 622 34.51 9.70 -0.78
CA PRO A 622 35.03 9.32 0.53
C PRO A 622 34.26 9.92 1.72
N GLY A 623 33.78 11.15 1.59
CA GLY A 623 33.03 11.79 2.67
C GLY A 623 31.65 11.18 2.88
N TRP A 624 30.98 10.72 1.81
CA TRP A 624 29.78 9.89 1.93
C TRP A 624 30.06 8.59 2.69
N ILE A 625 31.15 7.89 2.36
CA ILE A 625 31.49 6.61 3.02
C ILE A 625 31.68 6.84 4.53
N ALA A 626 32.44 7.86 4.91
CA ALA A 626 32.66 8.18 6.32
C ALA A 626 31.34 8.55 7.04
N TRP A 627 30.51 9.39 6.42
CA TRP A 627 29.21 9.78 6.96
C TRP A 627 28.26 8.59 7.12
N TRP A 628 28.16 7.72 6.12
CA TRP A 628 27.35 6.50 6.14
C TRP A 628 27.71 5.58 7.31
N LEU A 629 29.00 5.37 7.55
CA LEU A 629 29.49 4.46 8.60
C LEU A 629 29.24 4.96 10.03
N GLN A 630 28.89 6.24 10.21
CA GLN A 630 28.54 6.81 11.53
C GLN A 630 27.09 6.54 11.95
N GLY A 631 26.26 6.02 11.05
CA GLY A 631 24.87 5.68 11.33
C GLY A 631 24.08 5.43 10.06
N PRO A 632 24.19 4.23 9.45
CA PRO A 632 23.51 3.90 8.19
C PRO A 632 21.99 4.13 8.24
N GLN A 633 21.36 3.93 9.41
CA GLN A 633 19.92 4.11 9.61
C GLN A 633 19.47 5.58 9.58
N ARG A 634 20.41 6.54 9.70
CA ARG A 634 20.11 7.97 9.52
C ARG A 634 19.74 8.30 8.07
N TRP A 635 20.25 7.51 7.13
CA TRP A 635 19.86 7.62 5.73
C TRP A 635 18.43 7.13 5.54
N ARG A 636 18.16 5.90 5.98
CA ARG A 636 16.84 5.27 5.96
C ARG A 636 16.75 4.20 7.05
N GLU A 637 15.60 4.13 7.71
CA GLU A 637 15.36 3.21 8.83
C GLU A 637 15.49 1.73 8.44
N ASP A 638 15.12 1.37 7.22
CA ASP A 638 15.11 -0.02 6.71
C ASP A 638 16.50 -0.54 6.27
N VAL A 639 17.54 0.29 6.40
CA VAL A 639 18.92 -0.09 6.08
C VAL A 639 19.39 -1.21 7.02
N ARG A 640 19.75 -2.35 6.43
CA ARG A 640 20.21 -3.55 7.15
C ARG A 640 21.66 -3.50 7.63
N CYS A 641 22.47 -2.55 7.14
CA CYS A 641 23.85 -2.40 7.59
C CYS A 641 23.85 -1.93 9.06
N PRO A 642 24.45 -2.69 10.01
CA PRO A 642 24.40 -2.30 11.42
C PRO A 642 25.08 -0.95 11.69
N ASP A 643 24.53 -0.19 12.64
CA ASP A 643 25.23 0.92 13.27
C ASP A 643 26.17 0.36 14.35
N TYR A 644 27.48 0.47 14.12
CA TYR A 644 28.50 0.01 15.05
C TYR A 644 28.91 1.10 16.07
N GLY A 645 28.33 2.31 16.00
CA GLY A 645 28.72 3.43 16.85
C GLY A 645 30.18 3.85 16.65
N MET A 646 30.65 3.83 15.40
CA MET A 646 32.07 4.05 15.06
C MET A 646 32.49 5.50 15.36
N PRO A 647 33.68 5.73 15.96
CA PRO A 647 34.23 7.08 16.10
C PRO A 647 34.65 7.64 14.73
N THR A 648 34.62 8.97 14.58
CA THR A 648 34.91 9.66 13.31
C THR A 648 36.23 9.24 12.68
N GLY A 649 37.31 9.10 13.46
CA GLY A 649 38.62 8.68 12.95
C GLY A 649 38.58 7.29 12.29
N ASP A 650 37.86 6.34 12.87
CA ASP A 650 37.71 4.99 12.30
C ASP A 650 36.94 5.05 10.98
N THR A 651 35.88 5.87 10.91
CA THR A 651 35.09 6.03 9.69
C THR A 651 35.88 6.69 8.56
N GLU A 652 36.76 7.65 8.87
CA GLU A 652 37.64 8.28 7.88
C GLU A 652 38.74 7.32 7.40
N ASP A 653 39.34 6.53 8.30
CA ASP A 653 40.35 5.53 7.93
C ASP A 653 39.70 4.42 7.06
N LEU A 654 38.50 3.94 7.41
CA LEU A 654 37.72 3.01 6.58
C LEU A 654 37.38 3.61 5.21
N ALA A 655 36.97 4.88 5.15
CA ALA A 655 36.71 5.58 3.90
C ALA A 655 37.98 5.67 3.03
N ALA A 656 39.15 5.94 3.65
CA ALA A 656 40.43 5.94 2.94
C ALA A 656 40.74 4.57 2.32
N TYR A 657 40.54 3.48 3.06
CA TYR A 657 40.74 2.13 2.52
C TYR A 657 39.75 1.79 1.40
N ILE A 658 38.45 2.02 1.61
CA ILE A 658 37.42 1.72 0.60
C ILE A 658 37.66 2.51 -0.69
N ALA A 659 38.15 3.75 -0.57
CA ALA A 659 38.52 4.57 -1.73
C ALA A 659 39.67 3.98 -2.57
N THR A 660 40.47 3.05 -2.02
CA THR A 660 41.53 2.34 -2.75
C THR A 660 41.05 1.05 -3.43
N ILE A 661 39.81 0.60 -3.18
CA ILE A 661 39.27 -0.61 -3.78
C ILE A 661 38.78 -0.27 -5.20
N ALA A 662 39.65 -0.52 -6.17
CA ALA A 662 39.40 -0.31 -7.59
C ALA A 662 38.47 -1.38 -8.19
N ALA A 663 37.89 -1.08 -9.35
CA ALA A 663 37.21 -2.09 -10.16
C ALA A 663 38.22 -3.16 -10.65
N PRO A 664 37.79 -4.43 -10.85
CA PRO A 664 38.64 -5.44 -11.48
C PRO A 664 38.99 -4.98 -12.89
N THR A 665 40.23 -5.23 -13.34
CA THR A 665 40.58 -4.94 -14.73
C THR A 665 40.07 -6.07 -15.63
N ASP A 666 39.84 -5.82 -16.93
CA ASP A 666 39.39 -6.86 -17.88
C ASP A 666 40.37 -8.05 -17.99
N GLU A 667 41.61 -7.90 -17.54
CA GLU A 667 42.60 -8.99 -17.42
C GLU A 667 42.32 -9.95 -16.24
N ASP A 668 41.47 -9.54 -15.29
CA ASP A 668 41.10 -10.30 -14.09
C ASP A 668 39.76 -11.04 -14.21
N ALA A 669 39.07 -10.94 -15.36
CA ALA A 669 37.84 -11.67 -15.64
C ALA A 669 38.14 -13.14 -16.03
N PRO A 670 37.52 -14.14 -15.39
CA PRO A 670 37.76 -15.56 -15.69
C PRO A 670 37.26 -16.01 -17.07
#